data_AF-A0A8J4PRC7-F1
#
_entry.id   AF-A0A8J4PRC7-F1
#
_cell.length_a   1.000
_cell.length_b   1.000
_cell.length_c   1.000
_cell.angle_alpha   90.00
_cell.angle_beta   90.00
_cell.angle_gamma   90.00
#
_symmetry.space_group_name_H-M   'P 1'
#
loop_
_entity.id
_entity.type
_entity.pdbx_description
1 polymer ?
#
loop_
_entity_poly.entity_id
_entity_poly.type
_entity_poly.pdbx_seq_one_letter_code
_entity_poly.pdbx_strand_id
1 'polypeptide(L)'
;STWISYNTTIEVPFNFGIVDKRFSISIYGAADRLMNLAGLTFDQLKNQSYNSIIKVENNAKDLIISDVEFINATLADDSIQENILIFGHIYNYDTLSGLKLIVKIFDKQGSLVKIYPYQELIQHSGLHIHIVKTFSLLEYTIHVEKNESNLIKMDSYNITLPKPLPFKPVYCTGFPPDIEVDPQPESTPSPTPPVVIPCPNDCGAPKGNGYCNNGECNCIYPYSGIDCSSILLNTTITPNTTDPSVTINDQKRFESILAVVGIRELDPQSTQVNSYELVSGNWLFVSSSESNDIYKQYEYVYQLPSTNITSIIQIFDKSHNITFGSQIINMQPSTVKFTFNITSYPFSSSLNSLQLVLMASFKSQESLGSTCSVTDFIEDQGSSEYLRIQIQDRSLYGRFIKYGLVEGRETAITNTLLQDYKQSIRKPDETQAYIGLNIPYYKNSVQLDPDFSVLIEHESASDRDNSICTQASKNGLTAAQIAGIVIGGVVFIVIVALALIFIISKKVSGLFIPPSNEKINYVGRVDKSVSSQYGLAWPGIQISVLVSGTTRFSTVFASTGQVYYNVYIDNVMFVMNVSSPLPQPYSFSESLILDPTQTYNITLIKRTEAMTGISTFYGILVDDNSTLISYPKTSSRSIEFIGDSITCGYGILGEAPCPFQAAQEDISLTYGGIISRELEAQLYVESWSGKGVVKNFGSITIPSNQTLPELYPLTNPTEYTDYWDFNDFLPDAVVINLGTNDYDGTAPFPSKKLFEHTYIDFINFIKSKYINNPLFFLVCGPMITDPCCQYVQNVAHAVDAIYIDMQGILEPNDYGCVGHPNVEGHAKMASIALPIIQKNMGW
;
A
#
# COMPACT_ATOMS: atom_id res chain seq x y z
N SER A 1 1.04 -45.60 11.21
CA SER A 1 -0.18 -44.80 11.42
C SER A 1 0.21 -43.43 11.93
N THR A 2 0.53 -42.52 11.02
CA THR A 2 0.95 -41.15 11.34
C THR A 2 -0.29 -40.29 11.53
N TRP A 3 -0.72 -40.14 12.77
CA TRP A 3 -1.70 -39.11 13.12
C TRP A 3 -0.99 -37.78 13.11
N ILE A 4 -1.53 -36.81 12.37
CA ILE A 4 -1.12 -35.41 12.47
C ILE A 4 -2.13 -34.77 13.42
N SER A 5 -1.63 -34.27 14.56
CA SER A 5 -2.45 -33.65 15.59
C SER A 5 -2.21 -32.14 15.55
N TYR A 6 -3.29 -31.37 15.47
CA TYR A 6 -3.28 -29.92 15.55
C TYR A 6 -4.06 -29.51 16.79
N ASN A 7 -3.40 -28.82 17.71
CA ASN A 7 -4.07 -28.16 18.83
C ASN A 7 -4.17 -26.68 18.52
N THR A 8 -5.37 -26.13 18.66
CA THR A 8 -5.62 -24.69 18.54
C THR A 8 -6.52 -24.25 19.68
N THR A 9 -6.29 -23.04 20.19
CA THR A 9 -7.14 -22.40 21.20
C THR A 9 -7.74 -21.18 20.52
N ILE A 10 -9.07 -21.06 20.54
CA ILE A 10 -9.78 -19.96 19.89
C ILE A 10 -10.49 -19.15 20.97
N GLU A 11 -10.16 -17.87 21.05
CA GLU A 11 -10.88 -16.89 21.87
C GLU A 11 -11.98 -16.27 21.00
N VAL A 12 -13.25 -16.46 21.38
CA VAL A 12 -14.41 -15.96 20.64
C VAL A 12 -14.97 -14.69 21.28
N PRO A 13 -15.26 -13.62 20.51
CA PRO A 13 -15.83 -12.38 21.03
C PRO A 13 -17.23 -12.56 21.65
N PHE A 14 -17.60 -11.61 22.51
CA PHE A 14 -18.96 -11.50 23.05
C PHE A 14 -20.02 -11.42 21.92
N ASN A 15 -21.13 -12.15 22.07
CA ASN A 15 -22.23 -12.25 21.11
C ASN A 15 -21.89 -12.88 19.74
N PHE A 16 -20.74 -13.56 19.63
CA PHE A 16 -20.39 -14.31 18.43
C PHE A 16 -21.24 -15.60 18.34
N GLY A 17 -22.33 -15.52 17.56
CA GLY A 17 -23.31 -16.60 17.39
C GLY A 17 -24.59 -16.35 18.19
N ILE A 18 -25.51 -15.56 17.64
CA ILE A 18 -26.84 -15.35 18.21
C ILE A 18 -27.65 -16.66 18.17
N VAL A 19 -27.96 -17.15 19.37
CA VAL A 19 -29.11 -17.94 19.92
C VAL A 19 -29.73 -19.11 19.13
N ASP A 20 -29.58 -19.25 17.81
CA ASP A 20 -30.22 -20.33 17.05
C ASP A 20 -29.32 -21.04 16.03
N LYS A 21 -28.03 -20.69 15.98
CA LYS A 21 -27.11 -21.31 15.01
C LYS A 21 -25.83 -21.75 15.70
N ARG A 22 -25.72 -23.07 15.82
CA ARG A 22 -24.50 -23.80 16.21
C ARG A 22 -23.29 -23.18 15.51
N PHE A 23 -22.23 -22.95 16.27
CA PHE A 23 -20.94 -22.52 15.76
C PHE A 23 -20.15 -23.74 15.26
N SER A 24 -19.51 -23.60 14.10
CA SER A 24 -18.66 -24.63 13.50
C SER A 24 -17.26 -24.05 13.24
N ILE A 25 -16.23 -24.78 13.69
CA ILE A 25 -14.83 -24.49 13.36
C ILE A 25 -14.43 -25.40 12.19
N SER A 26 -13.91 -24.81 11.12
CA SER A 26 -13.29 -25.54 9.99
C SER A 26 -11.79 -25.25 9.92
N ILE A 27 -10.99 -26.28 9.71
CA ILE A 27 -9.53 -26.19 9.53
C ILE A 27 -9.26 -26.29 8.02
N TYR A 28 -8.67 -25.25 7.43
CA TYR A 28 -8.33 -25.19 6.00
C TYR A 28 -6.81 -25.32 5.81
N GLY A 29 -6.37 -26.06 4.78
CA GLY A 29 -4.98 -26.50 4.62
C GLY A 29 -4.13 -25.77 3.58
N ALA A 30 -4.71 -24.88 2.75
CA ALA A 30 -3.96 -24.10 1.78
C ALA A 30 -4.63 -22.75 1.44
N ALA A 31 -3.81 -21.74 1.19
CA ALA A 31 -4.18 -20.45 0.65
C ALA A 31 -3.28 -20.14 -0.54
N ASP A 32 -3.77 -19.33 -1.47
CA ASP A 32 -3.07 -19.01 -2.69
C ASP A 32 -2.29 -17.68 -2.63
N ARG A 33 -1.53 -17.32 -3.68
CA ARG A 33 -0.70 -16.09 -3.71
C ARG A 33 -1.50 -14.79 -3.70
N LEU A 34 -2.81 -14.87 -3.94
CA LEU A 34 -3.76 -13.76 -3.92
C LEU A 34 -4.64 -13.80 -2.64
N MET A 35 -4.29 -14.65 -1.66
CA MET A 35 -5.00 -14.85 -0.39
C MET A 35 -6.42 -15.42 -0.52
N ASN A 36 -6.73 -16.13 -1.61
CA ASN A 36 -7.96 -16.92 -1.68
C ASN A 36 -7.82 -18.20 -0.82
N LEU A 37 -8.84 -18.54 -0.02
CA LEU A 37 -8.80 -19.65 0.96
C LEU A 37 -9.52 -20.91 0.43
N ALA A 38 -8.89 -22.11 0.49
CA ALA A 38 -9.55 -23.38 0.14
C ALA A 38 -9.03 -24.62 0.91
N GLY A 39 -9.92 -25.53 1.33
CA GLY A 39 -9.59 -26.77 2.06
C GLY A 39 -10.83 -27.56 2.53
N LEU A 40 -10.64 -28.78 3.06
CA LEU A 40 -11.72 -29.71 3.44
C LEU A 40 -12.13 -29.57 4.91
N THR A 41 -13.44 -29.52 5.18
CA THR A 41 -13.97 -29.46 6.55
C THR A 41 -13.86 -30.81 7.27
N PHE A 42 -13.97 -30.79 8.60
CA PHE A 42 -13.94 -32.01 9.43
C PHE A 42 -14.97 -33.07 8.99
N ASP A 43 -16.20 -32.64 8.67
CA ASP A 43 -17.27 -33.54 8.22
C ASP A 43 -16.97 -34.14 6.85
N GLN A 44 -16.32 -33.38 5.96
CA GLN A 44 -15.89 -33.88 4.65
C GLN A 44 -14.79 -34.94 4.79
N LEU A 45 -13.85 -34.76 5.72
CA LEU A 45 -12.81 -35.76 6.02
C LEU A 45 -13.43 -37.05 6.62
N LYS A 46 -14.35 -36.91 7.57
CA LYS A 46 -15.07 -38.04 8.19
C LYS A 46 -15.90 -38.83 7.17
N ASN A 47 -16.62 -38.15 6.28
CA ASN A 47 -17.41 -38.78 5.22
C ASN A 47 -16.55 -39.49 4.16
N GLN A 48 -15.29 -39.10 4.02
CA GLN A 48 -14.30 -39.80 3.19
C GLN A 48 -13.57 -40.93 3.93
N SER A 49 -14.11 -41.39 5.07
CA SER A 49 -13.57 -42.49 5.88
C SER A 49 -12.21 -42.24 6.53
N TYR A 50 -11.77 -40.98 6.61
CA TYR A 50 -10.58 -40.63 7.39
C TYR A 50 -10.91 -40.63 8.88
N ASN A 51 -10.00 -41.19 9.67
CA ASN A 51 -10.16 -41.30 11.12
C ASN A 51 -9.78 -39.92 11.73
N SER A 52 -10.77 -39.17 12.21
CA SER A 52 -10.59 -37.80 12.73
C SER A 52 -11.30 -37.65 14.08
N ILE A 53 -10.63 -37.02 15.05
CA ILE A 53 -11.13 -36.85 16.42
C ILE A 53 -11.00 -35.37 16.80
N ILE A 54 -12.09 -34.76 17.29
CA ILE A 54 -12.07 -33.42 17.89
C ILE A 54 -12.28 -33.59 19.40
N LYS A 55 -11.39 -32.97 20.20
CA LYS A 55 -11.52 -32.88 21.65
C LYS A 55 -11.61 -31.39 22.01
N VAL A 56 -12.69 -30.98 22.67
CA VAL A 56 -12.91 -29.61 23.13
C VAL A 56 -12.91 -29.60 24.66
N GLU A 57 -12.07 -28.78 25.27
CA GLU A 57 -12.01 -28.58 26.72
C GLU A 57 -12.42 -27.14 27.04
N ASN A 58 -13.52 -26.96 27.80
CA ASN A 58 -14.06 -25.65 28.17
C ASN A 58 -13.75 -25.34 29.64
N ASN A 59 -13.06 -24.23 29.91
CA ASN A 59 -12.83 -23.72 31.27
C ASN A 59 -13.48 -22.33 31.40
N ALA A 60 -14.71 -22.24 31.93
CA ALA A 60 -15.38 -20.97 32.19
C ALA A 60 -16.07 -20.97 33.57
N LYS A 61 -16.15 -19.80 34.22
CA LYS A 61 -16.96 -19.59 35.43
C LYS A 61 -18.44 -19.47 35.03
N ASP A 62 -19.35 -20.15 35.73
CA ASP A 62 -20.75 -20.26 35.31
C ASP A 62 -21.59 -18.96 35.40
N LEU A 63 -21.09 -17.91 36.06
CA LEU A 63 -21.71 -16.59 36.18
C LEU A 63 -20.58 -15.57 36.38
N ILE A 64 -20.59 -14.49 35.60
CA ILE A 64 -19.69 -13.36 35.73
C ILE A 64 -20.55 -12.11 35.58
N ILE A 65 -20.53 -11.20 36.55
CA ILE A 65 -21.12 -9.86 36.36
C ILE A 65 -20.03 -8.99 35.75
N SER A 66 -20.33 -8.24 34.69
CA SER A 66 -19.35 -7.36 34.05
C SER A 66 -19.47 -5.92 34.53
N ASP A 67 -20.70 -5.42 34.71
CA ASP A 67 -20.95 -4.03 35.10
C ASP A 67 -22.34 -3.81 35.70
N VAL A 68 -22.57 -2.68 36.36
CA VAL A 68 -23.88 -2.22 36.82
C VAL A 68 -24.02 -0.70 36.64
N GLU A 69 -24.99 -0.27 35.84
CA GLU A 69 -25.25 1.14 35.55
C GLU A 69 -26.60 1.63 36.11
N PHE A 70 -26.66 2.92 36.44
CA PHE A 70 -27.90 3.63 36.78
C PHE A 70 -28.26 4.60 35.65
N ILE A 71 -29.44 4.42 35.06
CA ILE A 71 -30.01 5.36 34.09
C ILE A 71 -31.15 6.11 34.77
N ASN A 72 -30.92 7.40 35.04
CA ASN A 72 -31.96 8.30 35.51
C ASN A 72 -32.69 8.90 34.30
N ALA A 73 -34.00 8.65 34.22
CA ALA A 73 -34.88 9.33 33.27
C ALA A 73 -35.83 10.25 34.05
N THR A 74 -35.77 11.55 33.79
CA THR A 74 -36.78 12.49 34.28
C THR A 74 -38.05 12.29 33.45
N LEU A 75 -39.14 11.90 34.10
CA LEU A 75 -40.46 11.78 33.48
C LEU A 75 -41.09 13.16 33.29
N ALA A 76 -42.11 13.23 32.42
CA ALA A 76 -42.78 14.47 32.02
C ALA A 76 -43.47 15.23 33.18
N ASP A 77 -43.53 14.65 34.37
CA ASP A 77 -44.09 15.20 35.61
C ASP A 77 -43.02 15.57 36.66
N ASP A 78 -41.76 15.72 36.25
CA ASP A 78 -40.59 15.93 37.12
C ASP A 78 -40.32 14.79 38.14
N SER A 79 -40.96 13.62 37.98
CA SER A 79 -40.58 12.43 38.73
C SER A 79 -39.32 11.78 38.13
N ILE A 80 -38.44 11.26 38.98
CA ILE A 80 -37.22 10.56 38.55
C ILE A 80 -37.53 9.06 38.47
N GLN A 81 -37.47 8.50 37.27
CA GLN A 81 -37.47 7.06 37.05
C GLN A 81 -36.01 6.59 37.00
N GLU A 82 -35.59 5.89 38.05
CA GLU A 82 -34.26 5.29 38.13
C GLU A 82 -34.34 3.87 37.58
N ASN A 83 -33.49 3.58 36.59
CA ASN A 83 -33.37 2.25 36.01
C ASN A 83 -32.01 1.68 36.41
N ILE A 84 -32.01 0.49 37.01
CA ILE A 84 -30.77 -0.25 37.26
C ILE A 84 -30.58 -1.23 36.12
N LEU A 85 -29.45 -1.14 35.43
CA LEU A 85 -29.00 -2.09 34.43
C LEU A 85 -27.84 -2.90 35.00
N ILE A 86 -28.01 -4.20 35.06
CA ILE A 86 -26.95 -5.14 35.47
C ILE A 86 -26.50 -5.89 34.23
N PHE A 87 -25.19 -5.85 33.95
CA PHE A 87 -24.54 -6.48 32.82
C PHE A 87 -23.66 -7.64 33.28
N GLY A 88 -23.60 -8.72 32.51
CA GLY A 88 -22.71 -9.86 32.74
C GLY A 88 -22.89 -11.03 31.77
N HIS A 89 -22.46 -12.21 32.19
CA HIS A 89 -22.34 -13.43 31.40
C HIS A 89 -22.71 -14.69 32.21
N ILE A 90 -23.37 -15.66 31.57
CA ILE A 90 -23.63 -17.01 32.10
C ILE A 90 -23.19 -18.00 31.02
N TYR A 91 -22.24 -18.87 31.35
CA TYR A 91 -21.84 -19.96 30.45
C TYR A 91 -22.78 -21.15 30.62
N ASN A 92 -23.01 -21.94 29.55
CA ASN A 92 -23.88 -23.14 29.53
C ASN A 92 -25.41 -22.91 29.59
N TYR A 93 -25.95 -21.91 28.88
CA TYR A 93 -27.41 -21.66 28.81
C TYR A 93 -28.22 -22.89 28.37
N ASP A 94 -27.72 -23.67 27.40
CA ASP A 94 -28.43 -24.83 26.83
C ASP A 94 -28.50 -26.06 27.76
N THR A 95 -27.68 -26.13 28.82
CA THR A 95 -27.74 -27.23 29.82
C THR A 95 -28.50 -26.83 31.09
N LEU A 96 -28.97 -25.58 31.19
CA LEU A 96 -29.62 -25.04 32.38
C LEU A 96 -31.03 -24.51 32.03
N SER A 97 -31.90 -25.43 31.59
CA SER A 97 -33.34 -25.21 31.51
C SER A 97 -33.93 -25.05 32.92
N GLY A 98 -33.85 -23.84 33.48
CA GLY A 98 -34.47 -23.54 34.78
C GLY A 98 -33.81 -22.46 35.64
N LEU A 99 -32.77 -21.78 35.12
CA LEU A 99 -31.98 -20.84 35.93
C LEU A 99 -32.79 -19.59 36.31
N LYS A 100 -33.21 -19.52 37.57
CA LYS A 100 -33.93 -18.36 38.14
C LYS A 100 -32.92 -17.49 38.88
N LEU A 101 -32.67 -16.28 38.39
CA LEU A 101 -31.82 -15.31 39.07
C LEU A 101 -32.63 -14.51 40.08
N ILE A 102 -32.01 -14.18 41.20
CA ILE A 102 -32.58 -13.28 42.20
C ILE A 102 -31.60 -12.14 42.41
N VAL A 103 -32.10 -10.90 42.30
CA VAL A 103 -31.33 -9.70 42.63
C VAL A 103 -31.74 -9.23 44.02
N LYS A 104 -30.78 -9.13 44.94
CA LYS A 104 -30.98 -8.58 46.29
C LYS A 104 -30.23 -7.26 46.41
N ILE A 105 -30.91 -6.25 46.93
CA ILE A 105 -30.36 -4.92 47.17
C ILE A 105 -30.28 -4.71 48.67
N PHE A 106 -29.11 -4.31 49.17
CA PHE A 106 -28.84 -3.98 50.56
C PHE A 106 -28.52 -2.49 50.70
N ASP A 107 -28.89 -1.87 51.82
CA ASP A 107 -28.49 -0.50 52.14
C ASP A 107 -27.05 -0.43 52.63
N LYS A 108 -26.54 0.79 52.85
CA LYS A 108 -25.21 1.06 53.41
C LYS A 108 -24.96 0.39 54.77
N GLN A 109 -26.02 0.07 55.53
CA GLN A 109 -25.94 -0.62 56.82
C GLN A 109 -25.96 -2.15 56.67
N GLY A 110 -26.03 -2.67 55.44
CA GLY A 110 -26.06 -4.10 55.13
C GLY A 110 -27.44 -4.74 55.35
N SER A 111 -28.50 -3.93 55.53
CA SER A 111 -29.86 -4.42 55.71
C SER A 111 -30.52 -4.64 54.35
N LEU A 112 -31.22 -5.76 54.17
CA LEU A 112 -31.86 -6.10 52.89
C LEU A 112 -33.03 -5.16 52.59
N VAL A 113 -32.91 -4.37 51.52
CA VAL A 113 -33.90 -3.38 51.08
C VAL A 113 -34.95 -4.02 50.19
N LYS A 114 -34.52 -4.81 49.20
CA LYS A 114 -35.44 -5.41 48.23
C LYS A 114 -34.89 -6.69 47.61
N ILE A 115 -35.81 -7.58 47.25
CA ILE A 115 -35.55 -8.77 46.43
C ILE A 115 -36.37 -8.64 45.14
N TYR A 116 -35.72 -8.80 43.99
CA TYR A 116 -36.36 -8.92 42.69
C TYR A 116 -36.27 -10.38 42.23
N PRO A 117 -37.39 -11.13 42.24
CA PRO A 117 -37.43 -12.48 41.74
C PRO A 117 -37.31 -12.50 40.22
N TYR A 118 -36.83 -13.62 39.66
CA TYR A 118 -36.59 -13.82 38.23
C TYR A 118 -37.72 -13.31 37.32
N GLN A 119 -38.99 -13.53 37.70
CA GLN A 119 -40.15 -13.14 36.90
C GLN A 119 -40.33 -11.63 36.74
N GLU A 120 -39.70 -10.82 37.61
CA GLU A 120 -39.72 -9.36 37.56
C GLU A 120 -38.54 -8.77 36.77
N LEU A 121 -37.66 -9.61 36.23
CA LEU A 121 -36.47 -9.20 35.49
C LEU A 121 -36.74 -9.26 33.99
N ILE A 122 -36.46 -8.16 33.28
CA ILE A 122 -36.44 -8.15 31.81
C ILE A 122 -35.04 -8.57 31.38
N GLN A 123 -34.94 -9.64 30.57
CA GLN A 123 -33.69 -10.21 30.09
C GLN A 123 -33.55 -10.07 28.57
N HIS A 124 -32.36 -9.69 28.12
CA HIS A 124 -31.98 -9.65 26.70
C HIS A 124 -30.65 -10.41 26.52
N SER A 125 -30.44 -11.06 25.38
CA SER A 125 -29.29 -11.96 25.06
C SER A 125 -27.97 -11.54 25.75
N GLY A 126 -27.49 -12.38 26.68
CA GLY A 126 -26.50 -12.03 27.72
C GLY A 126 -27.14 -11.91 29.12
N LEU A 127 -26.38 -11.74 30.20
CA LEU A 127 -26.97 -11.34 31.49
C LEU A 127 -27.19 -9.82 31.42
N HIS A 128 -28.34 -9.41 30.91
CA HIS A 128 -28.77 -8.02 30.90
C HIS A 128 -30.07 -7.93 31.68
N ILE A 129 -29.99 -7.48 32.94
CA ILE A 129 -31.15 -7.37 33.83
C ILE A 129 -31.52 -5.90 33.98
N HIS A 130 -32.74 -5.56 33.56
CA HIS A 130 -33.30 -4.22 33.73
C HIS A 130 -34.32 -4.20 34.87
N ILE A 131 -34.05 -3.40 35.90
CA ILE A 131 -34.96 -3.13 37.02
C ILE A 131 -35.48 -1.70 36.89
N VAL A 132 -36.78 -1.57 36.71
CA VAL A 132 -37.46 -0.28 36.54
C VAL A 132 -38.21 0.06 37.83
N LYS A 133 -37.65 0.87 38.73
CA LYS A 133 -38.36 1.40 39.92
C LYS A 133 -37.65 2.57 40.61
N THR A 134 -38.42 3.39 41.32
CA THR A 134 -37.93 4.49 42.15
C THR A 134 -37.21 3.98 43.40
N PHE A 135 -35.94 4.31 43.57
CA PHE A 135 -35.18 4.09 44.81
C PHE A 135 -35.04 5.41 45.59
N SER A 136 -34.69 5.32 46.87
CA SER A 136 -34.33 6.51 47.66
C SER A 136 -32.82 6.80 47.52
N LEU A 137 -32.38 8.06 47.69
CA LEU A 137 -31.00 8.56 47.52
C LEU A 137 -29.98 8.00 48.55
N LEU A 138 -29.86 6.68 48.68
CA LEU A 138 -28.93 6.01 49.59
C LEU A 138 -27.91 5.18 48.80
N GLU A 139 -26.73 4.95 49.38
CA GLU A 139 -25.76 3.99 48.83
C GLU A 139 -26.28 2.56 49.00
N TYR A 140 -26.14 1.73 47.96
CA TYR A 140 -26.65 0.35 47.96
C TYR A 140 -25.58 -0.65 47.52
N THR A 141 -25.70 -1.89 48.01
CA THR A 141 -24.92 -3.04 47.53
C THR A 141 -25.85 -4.01 46.81
N ILE A 142 -25.45 -4.48 45.64
CA ILE A 142 -26.29 -5.34 44.79
C ILE A 142 -25.66 -6.73 44.71
N HIS A 143 -26.46 -7.75 45.03
CA HIS A 143 -26.09 -9.16 44.95
C HIS A 143 -26.95 -9.84 43.89
N VAL A 144 -26.32 -10.59 42.99
CA VAL A 144 -27.02 -11.43 42.01
C VAL A 144 -26.69 -12.88 42.30
N GLU A 145 -27.73 -13.68 42.55
CA GLU A 145 -27.58 -15.06 42.98
C GLU A 145 -28.40 -16.00 42.08
N LYS A 146 -27.89 -17.23 41.87
CA LYS A 146 -28.65 -18.32 41.25
C LYS A 146 -29.58 -18.95 42.28
N ASN A 147 -30.85 -19.13 41.95
CA ASN A 147 -31.84 -19.78 42.82
C ASN A 147 -31.76 -21.31 42.70
N GLU A 148 -30.59 -21.88 42.98
CA GLU A 148 -30.40 -23.31 43.21
C GLU A 148 -29.62 -23.47 44.52
N SER A 149 -30.09 -24.37 45.36
CA SER A 149 -29.68 -24.56 46.76
C SER A 149 -28.17 -24.42 47.02
N ASN A 150 -27.82 -23.35 47.73
CA ASN A 150 -26.72 -23.18 48.69
C ASN A 150 -25.26 -23.52 48.33
N LEU A 151 -24.87 -23.71 47.08
CA LEU A 151 -23.46 -23.91 46.73
C LEU A 151 -23.15 -23.33 45.35
N ILE A 152 -22.86 -22.02 45.25
CA ILE A 152 -21.96 -21.40 44.23
C ILE A 152 -21.67 -19.95 44.67
N LYS A 153 -20.42 -19.52 44.45
CA LYS A 153 -19.82 -18.22 44.86
C LYS A 153 -20.64 -16.99 44.43
N MET A 154 -20.74 -16.04 45.36
CA MET A 154 -21.28 -14.69 45.16
C MET A 154 -20.26 -13.81 44.43
N ASP A 155 -20.65 -13.22 43.30
CA ASP A 155 -20.03 -11.99 42.82
C ASP A 155 -20.88 -10.82 43.38
N SER A 156 -20.27 -9.96 44.19
CA SER A 156 -20.93 -8.82 44.87
C SER A 156 -20.37 -7.50 44.35
N TYR A 157 -21.24 -6.54 44.03
CA TYR A 157 -20.85 -5.22 43.53
C TYR A 157 -21.29 -4.12 44.49
N ASN A 158 -20.33 -3.30 44.93
CA ASN A 158 -20.57 -2.12 45.75
C ASN A 158 -20.75 -0.91 44.83
N ILE A 159 -21.87 -0.18 44.94
CA ILE A 159 -22.15 0.97 44.08
C ILE A 159 -22.49 2.19 44.93
N THR A 160 -21.82 3.31 44.65
CA THR A 160 -22.03 4.59 45.32
C THR A 160 -22.70 5.56 44.34
N LEU A 161 -23.89 6.07 44.67
CA LEU A 161 -24.61 6.99 43.77
C LEU A 161 -23.99 8.41 43.79
N PRO A 162 -23.84 9.08 42.63
CA PRO A 162 -23.45 10.48 42.59
C PRO A 162 -24.59 11.37 43.12
N LYS A 163 -24.25 12.41 43.90
CA LYS A 163 -25.24 13.39 44.41
C LYS A 163 -26.01 14.02 43.24
N PRO A 164 -27.35 14.15 43.32
CA PRO A 164 -28.12 14.83 42.29
C PRO A 164 -27.75 16.31 42.27
N LEU A 165 -27.31 16.80 41.11
CA LEU A 165 -27.13 18.24 40.85
C LEU A 165 -28.49 18.87 40.56
N PRO A 166 -28.79 20.07 41.10
CA PRO A 166 -30.09 20.72 40.94
C PRO A 166 -30.32 21.15 39.47
N PHE A 167 -31.43 20.70 38.90
CA PHE A 167 -31.86 20.99 37.53
C PHE A 167 -32.31 22.47 37.41
N LYS A 168 -31.81 23.20 36.41
CA LYS A 168 -32.34 24.52 36.00
C LYS A 168 -32.98 24.38 34.62
N PRO A 169 -34.26 24.73 34.42
CA PRO A 169 -34.90 24.66 33.11
C PRO A 169 -34.50 25.88 32.27
N VAL A 170 -34.09 25.65 31.01
CA VAL A 170 -33.82 26.71 30.04
C VAL A 170 -34.97 26.80 29.04
N TYR A 171 -35.70 27.91 29.08
CA TYR A 171 -36.67 28.30 28.05
C TYR A 171 -35.98 29.21 27.03
N CYS A 172 -36.17 28.95 25.74
CA CYS A 172 -35.73 29.83 24.67
C CYS A 172 -36.83 30.82 24.30
N THR A 173 -36.65 32.11 24.62
CA THR A 173 -37.34 33.22 23.95
C THR A 173 -36.46 34.47 23.86
N GLY A 174 -36.12 34.87 22.62
CA GLY A 174 -36.02 36.25 22.11
C GLY A 174 -35.08 37.29 22.75
N PHE A 175 -33.91 37.50 22.12
CA PHE A 175 -33.20 38.75 21.70
C PHE A 175 -33.13 40.06 22.57
N PRO A 176 -32.12 40.93 22.36
CA PRO A 176 -31.19 41.53 23.36
C PRO A 176 -31.55 43.03 23.66
N PRO A 177 -30.82 43.87 24.47
CA PRO A 177 -29.41 44.29 24.27
C PRO A 177 -28.55 44.61 25.54
N ASP A 178 -27.25 44.80 25.26
CA ASP A 178 -26.17 45.53 25.95
C ASP A 178 -25.71 45.13 27.36
N ILE A 179 -24.55 44.45 27.44
CA ILE A 179 -23.47 44.75 28.40
C ILE A 179 -22.10 44.60 27.70
N GLU A 180 -21.21 45.51 28.07
CA GLU A 180 -19.91 45.88 27.53
C GLU A 180 -18.79 44.83 27.50
N VAL A 181 -17.80 45.22 26.70
CA VAL A 181 -16.54 44.61 26.25
C VAL A 181 -15.51 44.38 27.37
N ASP A 182 -14.87 43.19 27.38
CA ASP A 182 -13.40 42.98 27.39
C ASP A 182 -13.05 41.49 27.10
N PRO A 183 -11.81 41.14 26.70
CA PRO A 183 -11.29 41.15 25.35
C PRO A 183 -11.23 39.74 24.70
N GLN A 184 -11.15 39.75 23.37
CA GLN A 184 -11.15 38.62 22.44
C GLN A 184 -10.30 37.39 22.85
N PRO A 185 -10.87 36.17 22.72
CA PRO A 185 -10.11 35.00 22.30
C PRO A 185 -9.85 35.10 20.79
N GLU A 186 -8.58 34.90 20.40
CA GLU A 186 -8.18 34.72 19.01
C GLU A 186 -8.90 33.54 18.37
N SER A 187 -9.17 33.72 17.08
CA SER A 187 -9.97 32.89 16.20
C SER A 187 -9.69 31.39 16.32
N THR A 188 -10.77 30.63 16.45
CA THR A 188 -10.89 29.23 16.05
C THR A 188 -10.19 29.00 14.69
N PRO A 189 -9.30 28.01 14.55
CA PRO A 189 -8.80 27.63 13.24
C PRO A 189 -9.98 27.09 12.42
N SER A 190 -10.14 27.65 11.22
CA SER A 190 -11.06 27.18 10.20
C SER A 190 -10.86 25.68 9.94
N PRO A 191 -11.91 24.95 9.53
CA PRO A 191 -11.77 23.55 9.12
C PRO A 191 -10.74 23.47 8.00
N THR A 192 -9.72 22.62 8.18
CA THR A 192 -8.73 22.33 7.14
C THR A 192 -9.50 21.85 5.89
N PRO A 193 -9.30 22.49 4.73
CA PRO A 193 -9.95 22.03 3.51
C PRO A 193 -9.51 20.60 3.19
N PRO A 194 -10.39 19.77 2.59
CA PRO A 194 -10.07 18.40 2.21
C PRO A 194 -8.82 18.38 1.33
N VAL A 195 -7.92 17.41 1.57
CA VAL A 195 -6.71 17.21 0.76
C VAL A 195 -7.15 16.96 -0.68
N VAL A 196 -6.90 17.93 -1.56
CA VAL A 196 -7.21 17.82 -2.98
C VAL A 196 -6.06 17.06 -3.64
N ILE A 197 -6.31 15.82 -4.08
CA ILE A 197 -5.36 15.07 -4.90
C ILE A 197 -5.23 15.81 -6.25
N PRO A 198 -4.02 16.24 -6.66
CA PRO A 198 -3.83 16.94 -7.91
C PRO A 198 -4.05 16.01 -9.10
N CYS A 199 -4.73 16.49 -10.13
CA CYS A 199 -5.04 15.70 -11.32
C CYS A 199 -3.92 15.77 -12.38
N PRO A 200 -3.79 14.73 -13.24
CA PRO A 200 -2.86 14.72 -14.36
C PRO A 200 -2.99 15.97 -15.24
N ASN A 201 -1.85 16.65 -15.49
CA ASN A 201 -1.75 17.89 -16.29
C ASN A 201 -2.78 18.97 -15.94
N ASP A 202 -3.26 18.98 -14.69
CA ASP A 202 -4.34 19.86 -14.21
C ASP A 202 -5.56 19.89 -15.14
N CYS A 203 -5.92 18.72 -15.68
CA CYS A 203 -7.04 18.53 -16.62
C CYS A 203 -7.04 19.49 -17.82
N GLY A 204 -5.84 19.75 -18.36
CA GLY A 204 -5.62 20.58 -19.54
C GLY A 204 -5.53 22.08 -19.23
N ALA A 205 -5.18 22.46 -18.00
CA ALA A 205 -4.85 23.85 -17.67
C ALA A 205 -3.59 24.32 -18.42
N PRO A 206 -3.48 25.61 -18.77
CA PRO A 206 -4.42 26.71 -18.44
C PRO A 206 -5.59 26.85 -19.42
N LYS A 207 -5.76 25.94 -20.39
CA LYS A 207 -6.83 26.04 -21.41
C LYS A 207 -8.24 25.73 -20.85
N GLY A 208 -8.32 25.05 -19.71
CA GLY A 208 -9.59 24.77 -19.01
C GLY A 208 -10.42 23.66 -19.68
N ASN A 209 -9.75 22.60 -20.13
CA ASN A 209 -10.38 21.52 -20.88
C ASN A 209 -11.17 20.52 -20.00
N GLY A 210 -11.02 20.61 -18.69
CA GLY A 210 -11.69 19.78 -17.70
C GLY A 210 -11.59 20.38 -16.31
N TYR A 211 -12.12 19.68 -15.33
CA TYR A 211 -11.96 20.01 -13.92
C TYR A 211 -11.51 18.78 -13.12
N CYS A 212 -10.64 19.03 -12.15
CA CYS A 212 -10.11 18.00 -11.27
C CYS A 212 -11.14 17.62 -10.20
N ASN A 213 -11.39 16.33 -10.02
CA ASN A 213 -12.15 15.79 -8.91
C ASN A 213 -11.34 14.69 -8.23
N ASN A 214 -10.65 15.04 -7.14
CA ASN A 214 -9.91 14.11 -6.30
C ASN A 214 -8.94 13.19 -7.07
N GLY A 215 -8.08 13.78 -7.91
CA GLY A 215 -7.11 13.06 -8.73
C GLY A 215 -7.61 12.59 -10.09
N GLU A 216 -8.92 12.58 -10.34
CA GLU A 216 -9.51 12.19 -11.63
C GLU A 216 -9.99 13.41 -12.43
N CYS A 217 -9.62 13.46 -13.72
CA CYS A 217 -10.02 14.54 -14.61
C CYS A 217 -11.41 14.32 -15.21
N ASN A 218 -12.33 15.24 -14.92
CA ASN A 218 -13.63 15.30 -15.58
C ASN A 218 -13.56 16.24 -16.79
N CYS A 219 -13.42 15.66 -17.98
CA CYS A 219 -13.25 16.43 -19.21
C CYS A 219 -14.55 17.09 -19.70
N ILE A 220 -14.42 18.33 -20.15
CA ILE A 220 -15.49 19.09 -20.78
C ILE A 220 -15.47 18.79 -22.27
N TYR A 221 -16.62 18.37 -22.82
CA TYR A 221 -16.73 18.10 -24.26
C TYR A 221 -16.24 19.29 -25.12
N PRO A 222 -15.42 19.07 -26.16
CA PRO A 222 -15.07 17.78 -26.76
C PRO A 222 -13.77 17.15 -26.24
N TYR A 223 -13.21 17.61 -25.12
CA TYR A 223 -11.97 17.07 -24.58
C TYR A 223 -12.17 15.72 -23.87
N SER A 224 -11.15 14.88 -23.90
CA SER A 224 -11.14 13.53 -23.34
C SER A 224 -9.70 13.07 -23.04
N GLY A 225 -9.53 11.84 -22.55
CA GLY A 225 -8.26 11.28 -22.10
C GLY A 225 -8.00 11.50 -20.61
N ILE A 226 -6.93 10.90 -20.09
CA ILE A 226 -6.55 10.94 -18.67
C ILE A 226 -6.38 12.36 -18.11
N ASP A 227 -6.00 13.31 -18.96
CA ASP A 227 -5.65 14.68 -18.57
C ASP A 227 -6.44 15.75 -19.34
N CYS A 228 -7.48 15.36 -20.09
CA CYS A 228 -8.28 16.24 -20.95
C CYS A 228 -7.50 17.02 -22.02
N SER A 229 -6.31 16.54 -22.40
CA SER A 229 -5.52 17.17 -23.48
C SER A 229 -5.97 16.73 -24.88
N SER A 230 -6.57 15.54 -24.99
CA SER A 230 -7.00 14.93 -26.25
C SER A 230 -8.43 15.37 -26.62
N ILE A 231 -8.79 15.30 -27.89
CA ILE A 231 -10.11 15.71 -28.39
C ILE A 231 -10.86 14.50 -28.94
N LEU A 232 -12.09 14.31 -28.53
CA LEU A 232 -12.96 13.25 -29.02
C LEU A 232 -13.31 13.47 -30.51
N LEU A 233 -13.14 12.42 -31.30
CA LEU A 233 -13.54 12.44 -32.71
C LEU A 233 -14.97 11.99 -32.90
N ASN A 234 -15.66 12.66 -33.81
CA ASN A 234 -16.93 12.18 -34.31
C ASN A 234 -16.69 11.02 -35.29
N THR A 235 -16.72 9.80 -34.77
CA THR A 235 -16.50 8.57 -35.55
C THR A 235 -17.80 7.88 -35.92
N THR A 236 -17.79 7.17 -37.05
CA THR A 236 -18.88 6.26 -37.40
C THR A 236 -18.66 4.92 -36.71
N ILE A 237 -19.54 4.58 -35.77
CA ILE A 237 -19.46 3.33 -35.01
C ILE A 237 -20.47 2.34 -35.59
N THR A 238 -19.97 1.20 -36.06
CA THR A 238 -20.78 0.12 -36.65
C THR A 238 -20.64 -1.14 -35.81
N PRO A 239 -21.68 -1.55 -35.06
CA PRO A 239 -21.67 -2.81 -34.35
C PRO A 239 -21.87 -3.97 -35.32
N ASN A 240 -21.21 -5.09 -35.06
CA ASN A 240 -21.42 -6.31 -35.80
C ASN A 240 -22.73 -6.98 -35.34
N THR A 241 -23.55 -7.46 -36.26
CA THR A 241 -24.83 -8.09 -35.91
C THR A 241 -24.69 -9.57 -35.54
N THR A 242 -23.51 -10.18 -35.73
CA THR A 242 -23.29 -11.62 -35.51
C THR A 242 -22.37 -11.96 -34.34
N ASP A 243 -21.59 -10.99 -33.85
CA ASP A 243 -20.73 -11.13 -32.69
C ASP A 243 -20.62 -9.79 -31.94
N PRO A 244 -20.23 -9.80 -30.66
CA PRO A 244 -20.02 -8.60 -29.86
C PRO A 244 -18.70 -7.93 -30.26
N SER A 245 -18.62 -7.51 -31.52
CA SER A 245 -17.54 -6.67 -32.03
C SER A 245 -18.07 -5.35 -32.57
N VAL A 246 -17.22 -4.33 -32.52
CA VAL A 246 -17.56 -2.99 -33.00
C VAL A 246 -16.44 -2.48 -33.88
N THR A 247 -16.79 -1.98 -35.05
CA THR A 247 -15.88 -1.24 -35.91
C THR A 247 -16.08 0.25 -35.75
N ILE A 248 -15.02 0.97 -35.38
CA ILE A 248 -15.03 2.43 -35.24
C ILE A 248 -14.21 3.02 -36.39
N ASN A 249 -14.87 3.81 -37.25
CA ASN A 249 -14.27 4.41 -38.43
C ASN A 249 -14.18 5.94 -38.30
N ASP A 250 -12.97 6.48 -38.45
CA ASP A 250 -12.71 7.92 -38.58
C ASP A 250 -12.64 8.28 -40.08
N GLN A 251 -13.79 8.61 -40.68
CA GLN A 251 -13.88 9.12 -42.07
C GLN A 251 -13.09 8.31 -43.13
N LYS A 252 -12.94 6.99 -42.92
CA LYS A 252 -12.12 6.06 -43.74
C LYS A 252 -10.60 6.27 -43.69
N ARG A 253 -10.09 7.07 -42.75
CA ARG A 253 -8.64 7.26 -42.52
C ARG A 253 -8.10 6.22 -41.54
N PHE A 254 -8.87 5.90 -40.51
CA PHE A 254 -8.53 4.91 -39.50
C PHE A 254 -9.71 3.99 -39.22
N GLU A 255 -9.39 2.74 -38.92
CA GLU A 255 -10.33 1.70 -38.56
C GLU A 255 -9.89 1.07 -37.24
N SER A 256 -10.80 1.00 -36.28
CA SER A 256 -10.61 0.33 -35.00
C SER A 256 -11.55 -0.86 -34.89
N ILE A 257 -11.09 -1.98 -34.34
CA ILE A 257 -11.96 -3.13 -34.03
C ILE A 257 -11.84 -3.46 -32.55
N LEU A 258 -12.97 -3.51 -31.87
CA LEU A 258 -13.10 -3.95 -30.49
C LEU A 258 -13.87 -5.26 -30.47
N ALA A 259 -13.40 -6.27 -29.75
CA ALA A 259 -14.10 -7.54 -29.60
C ALA A 259 -13.76 -8.24 -28.29
N VAL A 260 -14.69 -9.02 -27.75
CA VAL A 260 -14.40 -10.02 -26.71
C VAL A 260 -14.05 -11.35 -27.38
N VAL A 261 -12.90 -11.93 -27.03
CA VAL A 261 -12.30 -13.04 -27.80
C VAL A 261 -12.06 -14.31 -27.00
N GLY A 262 -12.15 -14.26 -25.67
CA GLY A 262 -11.85 -15.43 -24.86
C GLY A 262 -12.17 -15.26 -23.38
N ILE A 263 -12.24 -16.40 -22.68
CA ILE A 263 -12.07 -16.47 -21.22
C ILE A 263 -11.02 -17.52 -20.90
N ARG A 264 -10.20 -17.29 -19.87
CA ARG A 264 -9.27 -18.30 -19.36
C ARG A 264 -9.30 -18.38 -17.84
N GLU A 265 -9.21 -19.60 -17.34
CA GLU A 265 -9.03 -19.88 -15.93
C GLU A 265 -7.53 -19.89 -15.63
N LEU A 266 -7.11 -19.11 -14.65
CA LEU A 266 -5.71 -19.01 -14.21
C LEU A 266 -5.58 -19.60 -12.81
N ASP A 267 -4.52 -20.37 -12.59
CA ASP A 267 -4.14 -20.80 -11.25
C ASP A 267 -3.52 -19.64 -10.45
N PRO A 268 -3.23 -19.82 -9.15
CA PRO A 268 -2.65 -18.76 -8.34
C PRO A 268 -1.22 -18.36 -8.67
N GLN A 269 -0.57 -19.08 -9.58
CA GLN A 269 0.73 -18.71 -10.16
C GLN A 269 0.54 -17.99 -11.50
N SER A 270 -0.70 -17.63 -11.86
CA SER A 270 -1.09 -17.03 -13.15
C SER A 270 -0.85 -17.94 -14.36
N THR A 271 -0.77 -19.25 -14.14
CA THR A 271 -0.66 -20.24 -15.22
C THR A 271 -2.04 -20.60 -15.72
N GLN A 272 -2.22 -20.67 -17.04
CA GLN A 272 -3.49 -21.06 -17.65
C GLN A 272 -3.83 -22.52 -17.33
N VAL A 273 -4.98 -22.73 -16.69
CA VAL A 273 -5.55 -24.05 -16.37
C VAL A 273 -6.53 -24.49 -17.45
N ASN A 274 -7.41 -23.57 -17.85
CA ASN A 274 -8.44 -23.82 -18.85
C ASN A 274 -8.63 -22.56 -19.71
N SER A 275 -9.08 -22.70 -20.95
CA SER A 275 -9.32 -21.58 -21.85
C SER A 275 -10.41 -21.89 -22.85
N TYR A 276 -11.29 -20.92 -23.07
CA TYR A 276 -12.32 -20.98 -24.10
C TYR A 276 -12.13 -19.79 -25.03
N GLU A 277 -11.86 -20.08 -26.31
CA GLU A 277 -11.88 -19.07 -27.35
C GLU A 277 -13.33 -18.81 -27.78
N LEU A 278 -13.76 -17.55 -27.71
CA LEU A 278 -15.13 -17.16 -28.03
C LEU A 278 -15.26 -16.93 -29.53
N VAL A 279 -15.39 -18.02 -30.27
CA VAL A 279 -15.39 -18.03 -31.74
C VAL A 279 -16.50 -17.13 -32.31
N SER A 280 -16.12 -16.20 -33.19
CA SER A 280 -17.05 -15.36 -33.94
C SER A 280 -18.10 -16.20 -34.70
N GLY A 281 -19.35 -15.75 -34.69
CA GLY A 281 -20.48 -16.48 -35.29
C GLY A 281 -21.19 -17.50 -34.39
N ASN A 282 -20.60 -17.89 -33.26
CA ASN A 282 -21.29 -18.71 -32.25
C ASN A 282 -22.10 -17.87 -31.23
N TRP A 283 -22.00 -16.55 -31.31
CA TRP A 283 -22.77 -15.65 -30.47
C TRP A 283 -24.22 -15.60 -30.92
N LEU A 284 -25.12 -15.60 -29.94
CA LEU A 284 -26.55 -15.38 -30.18
C LEU A 284 -26.84 -13.90 -30.01
N PHE A 285 -27.19 -13.23 -31.11
CA PHE A 285 -27.74 -11.87 -31.04
C PHE A 285 -29.14 -11.91 -30.42
N VAL A 286 -29.33 -11.19 -29.31
CA VAL A 286 -30.56 -11.22 -28.53
C VAL A 286 -31.49 -10.09 -28.94
N SER A 287 -30.99 -8.85 -28.89
CA SER A 287 -31.80 -7.67 -29.14
C SER A 287 -30.96 -6.46 -29.52
N SER A 288 -31.60 -5.50 -30.19
CA SER A 288 -31.14 -4.13 -30.23
C SER A 288 -32.26 -3.19 -29.77
N SER A 289 -31.87 -2.14 -29.05
CA SER A 289 -32.79 -1.12 -28.55
C SER A 289 -32.16 0.26 -28.64
N GLU A 290 -32.99 1.29 -28.75
CA GLU A 290 -32.54 2.68 -28.80
C GLU A 290 -33.25 3.47 -27.69
N SER A 291 -32.48 4.27 -26.95
CA SER A 291 -32.99 5.05 -25.82
C SER A 291 -33.06 6.52 -26.19
N ASN A 292 -34.22 7.02 -26.65
CA ASN A 292 -34.52 8.45 -26.89
C ASN A 292 -33.38 9.26 -27.58
N ASP A 293 -32.75 8.69 -28.61
CA ASP A 293 -31.60 9.27 -29.32
C ASP A 293 -30.36 9.56 -28.43
N ILE A 294 -30.23 8.85 -27.30
CA ILE A 294 -29.09 8.96 -26.36
C ILE A 294 -28.04 7.91 -26.71
N TYR A 295 -28.45 6.65 -26.74
CA TYR A 295 -27.57 5.54 -27.11
C TYR A 295 -28.35 4.42 -27.80
N LYS A 296 -27.62 3.65 -28.62
CA LYS A 296 -28.05 2.39 -29.20
C LYS A 296 -27.39 1.25 -28.45
N GLN A 297 -28.15 0.21 -28.14
CA GLN A 297 -27.70 -0.94 -27.38
C GLN A 297 -27.86 -2.22 -28.19
N TYR A 298 -26.89 -3.11 -28.10
CA TYR A 298 -26.85 -4.41 -28.77
C TYR A 298 -26.44 -5.48 -27.77
N GLU A 299 -27.22 -6.54 -27.65
CA GLU A 299 -27.00 -7.61 -26.67
C GLU A 299 -26.70 -8.94 -27.37
N TYR A 300 -25.65 -9.61 -26.90
CA TYR A 300 -25.16 -10.88 -27.42
C TYR A 300 -24.94 -11.85 -26.28
N VAL A 301 -25.25 -13.13 -26.49
CA VAL A 301 -25.02 -14.18 -25.50
C VAL A 301 -24.18 -15.29 -26.12
N TYR A 302 -23.09 -15.65 -25.46
CA TYR A 302 -22.33 -16.85 -25.74
C TYR A 302 -22.66 -17.91 -24.69
N GLN A 303 -23.03 -19.10 -25.14
CA GLN A 303 -23.35 -20.21 -24.26
C GLN A 303 -22.19 -21.22 -24.24
N LEU A 304 -21.52 -21.32 -23.10
CA LEU A 304 -20.62 -22.42 -22.77
C LEU A 304 -21.41 -23.47 -21.98
N PRO A 305 -20.92 -24.73 -21.86
CA PRO A 305 -21.67 -25.82 -21.26
C PRO A 305 -22.27 -25.55 -19.87
N SER A 306 -21.66 -24.66 -19.08
CA SER A 306 -22.13 -24.29 -17.74
C SER A 306 -22.03 -22.79 -17.43
N THR A 307 -21.71 -21.97 -18.44
CA THR A 307 -21.46 -20.53 -18.28
C THR A 307 -22.04 -19.78 -19.46
N ASN A 308 -22.90 -18.80 -19.17
CA ASN A 308 -23.37 -17.86 -20.18
C ASN A 308 -22.60 -16.55 -20.01
N ILE A 309 -22.07 -16.05 -21.12
CA ILE A 309 -21.42 -14.75 -21.21
C ILE A 309 -22.34 -13.85 -22.02
N THR A 310 -22.95 -12.86 -21.36
CA THR A 310 -23.70 -11.80 -22.03
C THR A 310 -22.77 -10.61 -22.24
N SER A 311 -22.68 -10.13 -23.47
CA SER A 311 -22.01 -8.88 -23.83
C SER A 311 -23.05 -7.88 -24.30
N ILE A 312 -23.11 -6.72 -23.65
CA ILE A 312 -23.98 -5.61 -24.02
C ILE A 312 -23.10 -4.48 -24.52
N ILE A 313 -23.29 -4.06 -25.76
CA ILE A 313 -22.58 -2.94 -26.37
C ILE A 313 -23.54 -1.74 -26.39
N GLN A 314 -23.13 -0.62 -25.81
CA GLN A 314 -23.85 0.64 -25.87
C GLN A 314 -23.02 1.67 -26.64
N ILE A 315 -23.62 2.28 -27.66
CA ILE A 315 -23.02 3.31 -28.50
C ILE A 315 -23.73 4.62 -28.20
N PHE A 316 -23.01 5.58 -27.61
CA PHE A 316 -23.58 6.86 -27.18
C PHE A 316 -23.55 7.88 -28.31
N ASP A 317 -24.72 8.34 -28.76
CA ASP A 317 -24.88 9.42 -29.73
C ASP A 317 -24.92 10.80 -29.03
N LYS A 318 -25.26 10.84 -27.73
CA LYS A 318 -25.27 12.02 -26.87
C LYS A 318 -24.62 11.72 -25.53
N SER A 319 -24.14 12.77 -24.84
CA SER A 319 -23.61 12.64 -23.49
C SER A 319 -24.70 12.14 -22.52
N HIS A 320 -24.35 11.19 -21.65
CA HIS A 320 -25.26 10.60 -20.68
C HIS A 320 -24.53 10.04 -19.47
N ASN A 321 -25.06 10.30 -18.27
CA ASN A 321 -24.54 9.70 -17.06
C ASN A 321 -25.13 8.30 -16.86
N ILE A 322 -24.26 7.34 -16.66
CA ILE A 322 -24.61 5.97 -16.26
C ILE A 322 -24.22 5.74 -14.80
N THR A 323 -24.73 4.66 -14.21
CA THR A 323 -24.32 4.22 -12.87
C THR A 323 -23.77 2.81 -12.95
N PHE A 324 -22.58 2.59 -12.39
CA PHE A 324 -21.95 1.28 -12.26
C PHE A 324 -21.45 1.08 -10.83
N GLY A 325 -22.08 0.17 -10.08
CA GLY A 325 -21.89 0.11 -8.64
C GLY A 325 -22.35 1.40 -7.96
N SER A 326 -21.46 2.00 -7.17
CA SER A 326 -21.65 3.28 -6.47
C SER A 326 -21.19 4.49 -7.28
N GLN A 327 -20.56 4.29 -8.45
CA GLN A 327 -20.03 5.39 -9.28
C GLN A 327 -21.03 5.85 -10.33
N ILE A 328 -21.07 7.18 -10.54
CA ILE A 328 -21.75 7.81 -11.67
C ILE A 328 -20.70 8.19 -12.70
N ILE A 329 -20.82 7.65 -13.91
CA ILE A 329 -19.83 7.83 -14.98
C ILE A 329 -20.49 8.59 -16.12
N ASN A 330 -19.89 9.69 -16.54
CA ASN A 330 -20.37 10.43 -17.71
C ASN A 330 -19.83 9.80 -18.99
N MET A 331 -20.72 9.30 -19.84
CA MET A 331 -20.41 8.83 -21.18
C MET A 331 -20.53 9.99 -22.16
N GLN A 332 -19.51 10.21 -22.98
CA GLN A 332 -19.48 11.25 -24.01
C GLN A 332 -20.06 10.71 -25.34
N PRO A 333 -20.48 11.58 -26.28
CA PRO A 333 -20.85 11.15 -27.63
C PRO A 333 -19.74 10.33 -28.31
N SER A 334 -20.05 9.50 -29.28
CA SER A 334 -19.06 8.65 -30.00
C SER A 334 -18.24 7.72 -29.08
N THR A 335 -18.78 7.35 -27.91
CA THR A 335 -18.18 6.38 -26.98
C THR A 335 -18.87 5.03 -27.10
N VAL A 336 -18.09 3.95 -27.05
CA VAL A 336 -18.55 2.55 -27.03
C VAL A 336 -18.31 1.97 -25.66
N LYS A 337 -19.36 1.54 -24.98
CA LYS A 337 -19.29 0.89 -23.68
C LYS A 337 -19.66 -0.59 -23.80
N PHE A 338 -18.88 -1.45 -23.17
CA PHE A 338 -19.19 -2.87 -23.05
C PHE A 338 -19.64 -3.19 -21.64
N THR A 339 -20.73 -3.93 -21.47
CA THR A 339 -21.08 -4.58 -20.20
C THR A 339 -21.00 -6.08 -20.38
N PHE A 340 -20.19 -6.74 -19.56
CA PHE A 340 -20.10 -8.19 -19.56
C PHE A 340 -20.78 -8.76 -18.33
N ASN A 341 -21.80 -9.60 -18.51
CA ASN A 341 -22.38 -10.41 -17.45
C ASN A 341 -21.94 -11.86 -17.66
N ILE A 342 -21.26 -12.45 -16.69
CA ILE A 342 -20.85 -13.85 -16.76
C ILE A 342 -21.54 -14.60 -15.63
N THR A 343 -22.29 -15.66 -15.94
CA THR A 343 -22.92 -16.53 -14.94
C THR A 343 -21.88 -17.44 -14.29
N SER A 344 -22.31 -18.35 -13.42
CA SER A 344 -21.46 -19.35 -12.77
C SER A 344 -20.43 -19.96 -13.74
N TYR A 345 -19.17 -20.03 -13.32
CA TYR A 345 -18.09 -20.68 -14.06
C TYR A 345 -17.62 -21.93 -13.31
N PRO A 346 -17.43 -23.08 -13.99
CA PRO A 346 -17.02 -24.33 -13.36
C PRO A 346 -15.51 -24.34 -13.08
N PHE A 347 -15.06 -23.52 -12.13
CA PHE A 347 -13.65 -23.46 -11.75
C PHE A 347 -13.12 -24.85 -11.39
N SER A 348 -11.95 -25.20 -11.93
CA SER A 348 -11.17 -26.38 -11.59
C SER A 348 -10.75 -26.38 -10.12
N SER A 349 -10.56 -25.18 -9.54
CA SER A 349 -10.28 -24.96 -8.12
C SER A 349 -10.88 -23.63 -7.66
N SER A 350 -11.33 -23.56 -6.40
CA SER A 350 -11.76 -22.28 -5.81
C SER A 350 -10.63 -21.29 -5.54
N LEU A 351 -9.38 -21.69 -5.81
CA LEU A 351 -8.20 -20.81 -5.80
C LEU A 351 -7.93 -20.19 -7.17
N ASN A 352 -8.60 -20.63 -8.23
CA ASN A 352 -8.35 -20.11 -9.56
C ASN A 352 -9.13 -18.82 -9.78
N SER A 353 -8.60 -17.96 -10.64
CA SER A 353 -9.25 -16.74 -11.12
C SER A 353 -9.73 -16.91 -12.56
N LEU A 354 -10.71 -16.11 -12.97
CA LEU A 354 -11.19 -16.08 -14.34
C LEU A 354 -10.72 -14.80 -15.01
N GLN A 355 -10.09 -14.90 -16.17
CA GLN A 355 -9.69 -13.74 -16.95
C GLN A 355 -10.54 -13.64 -18.23
N LEU A 356 -11.27 -12.53 -18.40
CA LEU A 356 -11.98 -12.19 -19.63
C LEU A 356 -11.02 -11.47 -20.59
N VAL A 357 -10.92 -11.93 -21.83
CA VAL A 357 -9.96 -11.41 -22.81
C VAL A 357 -10.66 -10.57 -23.88
N LEU A 358 -10.29 -9.31 -23.94
CA LEU A 358 -10.68 -8.35 -24.97
C LEU A 358 -9.57 -8.18 -25.99
N MET A 359 -9.96 -7.85 -27.22
CA MET A 359 -9.07 -7.49 -28.31
C MET A 359 -9.41 -6.09 -28.78
N ALA A 360 -8.40 -5.24 -28.89
CA ALA A 360 -8.50 -3.92 -29.48
C ALA A 360 -7.47 -3.80 -30.61
N SER A 361 -7.90 -3.43 -31.81
CA SER A 361 -7.01 -3.11 -32.93
C SER A 361 -7.25 -1.70 -33.43
N PHE A 362 -6.18 -1.08 -33.94
CA PHE A 362 -6.20 0.24 -34.55
C PHE A 362 -5.32 0.21 -35.81
N LYS A 363 -5.88 0.64 -36.93
CA LYS A 363 -5.24 0.54 -38.25
C LYS A 363 -5.44 1.81 -39.06
N SER A 364 -4.36 2.26 -39.70
CA SER A 364 -4.45 3.30 -40.73
C SER A 364 -4.85 2.71 -42.08
N GLN A 365 -5.80 3.36 -42.74
CA GLN A 365 -6.26 3.04 -44.09
C GLN A 365 -5.58 3.94 -45.15
N GLU A 366 -4.73 4.88 -44.72
CA GLU A 366 -3.99 5.79 -45.59
C GLU A 366 -2.59 5.24 -45.88
N SER A 367 -2.15 5.28 -47.15
CA SER A 367 -0.77 4.98 -47.51
C SER A 367 0.13 6.18 -47.17
N LEU A 368 0.45 6.32 -45.90
CA LEU A 368 1.30 7.41 -45.39
C LEU A 368 2.78 7.01 -45.47
N GLY A 369 3.64 7.98 -45.79
CA GLY A 369 5.09 7.76 -45.92
C GLY A 369 5.75 7.37 -44.60
N SER A 370 6.10 8.36 -43.78
CA SER A 370 6.56 8.13 -42.40
C SER A 370 5.35 7.98 -41.47
N THR A 371 5.03 6.76 -41.08
CA THR A 371 3.97 6.44 -40.12
C THR A 371 4.64 5.96 -38.84
N CYS A 372 4.10 6.34 -37.68
CA CYS A 372 4.56 5.91 -36.38
C CYS A 372 3.36 5.42 -35.56
N SER A 373 3.57 4.38 -34.77
CA SER A 373 2.59 3.82 -33.84
C SER A 373 3.17 3.67 -32.44
N VAL A 374 2.33 3.71 -31.41
CA VAL A 374 2.69 3.47 -30.01
C VAL A 374 1.51 2.83 -29.28
N THR A 375 1.80 2.04 -28.25
CA THR A 375 0.77 1.42 -27.40
C THR A 375 1.18 1.52 -25.95
N ASP A 376 0.34 2.15 -25.15
CA ASP A 376 0.55 2.38 -23.73
C ASP A 376 -0.59 1.77 -22.92
N PHE A 377 -0.24 1.16 -21.78
CA PHE A 377 -1.19 0.81 -20.74
C PHE A 377 -0.83 1.66 -19.52
N ILE A 378 -1.67 2.65 -19.24
CA ILE A 378 -1.41 3.73 -18.31
C ILE A 378 -2.18 3.44 -17.04
N GLU A 379 -1.46 3.26 -15.94
CA GLU A 379 -2.06 3.16 -14.62
C GLU A 379 -2.14 4.56 -14.00
N ASP A 380 -3.35 4.97 -13.62
CA ASP A 380 -3.60 6.23 -12.93
C ASP A 380 -3.81 6.00 -11.43
N GLN A 381 -3.62 7.08 -10.65
CA GLN A 381 -3.88 7.13 -9.21
C GLN A 381 -5.40 7.03 -8.90
N GLY A 382 -6.25 7.20 -9.92
CA GLY A 382 -7.69 7.08 -9.84
C GLY A 382 -8.22 5.64 -9.84
N SER A 383 -9.54 5.51 -9.98
CA SER A 383 -10.25 4.22 -9.93
C SER A 383 -10.25 3.44 -11.26
N SER A 384 -9.53 3.94 -12.27
CA SER A 384 -9.47 3.40 -13.62
C SER A 384 -8.04 3.22 -14.14
N GLU A 385 -7.89 2.33 -15.11
CA GLU A 385 -6.69 2.10 -15.93
C GLU A 385 -7.02 2.41 -17.38
N TYR A 386 -6.02 2.80 -18.17
CA TYR A 386 -6.25 3.27 -19.54
C TYR A 386 -5.38 2.52 -20.56
N LEU A 387 -5.97 2.13 -21.68
CA LEU A 387 -5.26 1.65 -22.86
C LEU A 387 -5.24 2.76 -23.91
N ARG A 388 -4.06 3.07 -24.44
CA ARG A 388 -3.91 3.93 -25.61
C ARG A 388 -3.22 3.17 -26.72
N ILE A 389 -3.88 3.00 -27.87
CA ILE A 389 -3.26 2.52 -29.12
C ILE A 389 -3.26 3.70 -30.10
N GLN A 390 -2.10 4.29 -30.37
CA GLN A 390 -1.98 5.50 -31.16
C GLN A 390 -1.23 5.24 -32.47
N ILE A 391 -1.74 5.78 -33.58
CA ILE A 391 -1.07 5.85 -34.88
C ILE A 391 -1.10 7.32 -35.32
N GLN A 392 0.08 7.91 -35.55
CA GLN A 392 0.24 9.34 -35.82
C GLN A 392 -0.42 10.22 -34.74
N ASP A 393 -1.40 11.03 -35.09
CA ASP A 393 -2.12 11.98 -34.22
C ASP A 393 -3.51 11.46 -33.79
N ARG A 394 -3.75 10.14 -33.91
CA ARG A 394 -5.02 9.49 -33.58
C ARG A 394 -4.82 8.32 -32.64
N SER A 395 -5.68 8.17 -31.64
CA SER A 395 -5.64 7.03 -30.72
C SER A 395 -7.00 6.35 -30.55
N LEU A 396 -6.98 5.03 -30.43
CA LEU A 396 -8.03 4.27 -29.77
C LEU A 396 -7.72 4.27 -28.28
N TYR A 397 -8.65 4.79 -27.50
CA TYR A 397 -8.50 5.01 -26.06
C TYR A 397 -9.54 4.19 -25.30
N GLY A 398 -9.10 3.29 -24.42
CA GLY A 398 -9.95 2.47 -23.58
C GLY A 398 -9.79 2.80 -22.10
N ARG A 399 -10.88 2.82 -21.33
CA ARG A 399 -10.90 2.99 -19.88
C ARG A 399 -11.44 1.72 -19.22
N PHE A 400 -10.73 1.24 -18.19
CA PHE A 400 -11.03 0.02 -17.46
C PHE A 400 -11.13 0.31 -15.96
N ILE A 401 -12.29 0.07 -15.37
CA ILE A 401 -12.52 0.30 -13.94
C ILE A 401 -11.81 -0.79 -13.13
N LYS A 402 -11.18 -0.43 -12.00
CA LYS A 402 -10.42 -1.34 -11.11
C LYS A 402 -11.31 -2.20 -10.17
N TYR A 403 -12.63 -2.25 -10.40
CA TYR A 403 -13.56 -3.14 -9.69
C TYR A 403 -14.66 -3.67 -10.61
N GLY A 404 -15.24 -4.81 -10.22
CA GLY A 404 -16.43 -5.40 -10.84
C GLY A 404 -17.49 -5.71 -9.79
N LEU A 405 -18.73 -5.97 -10.23
CA LEU A 405 -19.79 -6.44 -9.34
C LEU A 405 -19.77 -7.97 -9.30
N VAL A 406 -19.07 -8.53 -8.31
CA VAL A 406 -18.99 -9.97 -8.07
C VAL A 406 -20.05 -10.33 -7.04
N GLU A 407 -20.99 -11.21 -7.39
CA GLU A 407 -22.15 -11.54 -6.53
C GLU A 407 -22.97 -10.29 -6.13
N GLY A 408 -23.00 -9.27 -6.99
CA GLY A 408 -23.67 -7.99 -6.72
C GLY A 408 -22.94 -7.07 -5.73
N ARG A 409 -21.69 -7.37 -5.37
CA ARG A 409 -20.84 -6.54 -4.49
C ARG A 409 -19.65 -6.00 -5.27
N GLU A 410 -19.30 -4.75 -5.00
CA GLU A 410 -18.06 -4.16 -5.50
C GLU A 410 -16.86 -4.96 -4.98
N THR A 411 -16.12 -5.53 -5.92
CA THR A 411 -14.95 -6.37 -5.64
C THR A 411 -13.84 -5.91 -6.55
N ALA A 412 -12.65 -5.69 -5.98
CA ALA A 412 -11.47 -5.30 -6.75
C ALA A 412 -11.14 -6.34 -7.83
N ILE A 413 -10.83 -5.85 -9.03
CA ILE A 413 -10.35 -6.64 -10.17
C ILE A 413 -9.06 -5.99 -10.66
N THR A 414 -8.25 -6.72 -11.43
CA THR A 414 -7.05 -6.15 -12.07
C THR A 414 -7.15 -6.30 -13.58
N ASN A 415 -6.65 -5.34 -14.35
CA ASN A 415 -6.61 -5.45 -15.80
C ASN A 415 -5.15 -5.54 -16.27
N THR A 416 -4.89 -6.33 -17.31
CA THR A 416 -3.53 -6.65 -17.74
C THR A 416 -3.42 -6.63 -19.25
N LEU A 417 -2.37 -6.02 -19.78
CA LEU A 417 -2.01 -6.13 -21.20
C LEU A 417 -1.38 -7.51 -21.45
N LEU A 418 -2.04 -8.35 -22.23
CA LEU A 418 -1.64 -9.75 -22.43
C LEU A 418 -0.62 -9.86 -23.54
N GLN A 419 0.56 -10.40 -23.20
CA GLN A 419 1.61 -10.73 -24.18
C GLN A 419 1.64 -12.23 -24.50
N ASP A 420 0.97 -13.05 -23.69
CA ASP A 420 1.03 -14.51 -23.68
C ASP A 420 -0.19 -15.19 -24.32
N TYR A 421 -1.22 -14.42 -24.71
CA TYR A 421 -2.47 -14.98 -25.27
C TYR A 421 -2.37 -15.33 -26.75
N LYS A 422 -2.13 -14.32 -27.60
CA LYS A 422 -1.91 -14.45 -29.05
C LYS A 422 -0.90 -13.39 -29.47
N GLN A 423 -0.21 -13.62 -30.59
CA GLN A 423 0.77 -12.67 -31.10
C GLN A 423 0.08 -11.36 -31.49
N SER A 424 0.32 -10.31 -30.72
CA SER A 424 -0.10 -8.95 -31.04
C SER A 424 0.55 -8.45 -32.33
N ILE A 425 -0.21 -7.72 -33.14
CA ILE A 425 0.32 -6.99 -34.29
C ILE A 425 0.91 -5.67 -33.77
N ARG A 426 2.16 -5.38 -34.10
CA ARG A 426 2.83 -4.10 -33.80
C ARG A 426 3.58 -3.62 -35.04
N LYS A 427 2.88 -2.89 -35.91
CA LYS A 427 3.43 -2.26 -37.11
C LYS A 427 3.16 -0.77 -37.06
N PRO A 428 3.96 0.05 -37.77
CA PRO A 428 3.75 1.50 -37.84
C PRO A 428 2.34 1.94 -38.22
N ASP A 429 1.62 1.15 -39.01
CA ASP A 429 0.31 1.43 -39.59
C ASP A 429 -0.83 0.54 -39.05
N GLU A 430 -0.51 -0.44 -38.20
CA GLU A 430 -1.47 -1.42 -37.69
C GLU A 430 -0.99 -1.96 -36.33
N THR A 431 -1.78 -1.74 -35.29
CA THR A 431 -1.46 -2.24 -33.95
C THR A 431 -2.66 -2.94 -33.32
N GLN A 432 -2.41 -4.04 -32.62
CA GLN A 432 -3.41 -4.87 -31.96
C GLN A 432 -2.94 -5.29 -30.57
N ALA A 433 -3.79 -5.11 -29.58
CA ALA A 433 -3.56 -5.46 -28.18
C ALA A 433 -4.65 -6.42 -27.67
N TYR A 434 -4.26 -7.28 -26.72
CA TYR A 434 -5.16 -8.13 -25.95
C TYR A 434 -5.15 -7.68 -24.49
N ILE A 435 -6.32 -7.55 -23.88
CA ILE A 435 -6.50 -7.04 -22.52
C ILE A 435 -7.25 -8.08 -21.70
N GLY A 436 -6.66 -8.51 -20.60
CA GLY A 436 -7.24 -9.47 -19.68
C GLY A 436 -7.82 -8.76 -18.46
N LEU A 437 -9.12 -8.91 -18.24
CA LEU A 437 -9.80 -8.45 -17.02
C LEU A 437 -9.82 -9.62 -16.02
N ASN A 438 -9.06 -9.53 -14.94
CA ASN A 438 -8.86 -10.60 -13.95
C ASN A 438 -9.93 -10.53 -12.86
N ILE A 439 -10.73 -11.58 -12.78
CA ILE A 439 -11.87 -11.71 -11.90
C ILE A 439 -11.53 -12.77 -10.84
N PRO A 440 -11.68 -12.47 -9.54
CA PRO A 440 -11.47 -13.47 -8.49
C PRO A 440 -12.50 -14.60 -8.59
N TYR A 441 -12.29 -15.68 -7.85
CA TYR A 441 -13.26 -16.79 -7.78
C TYR A 441 -14.67 -16.27 -7.41
N TYR A 442 -15.69 -16.76 -8.12
CA TYR A 442 -17.10 -16.44 -7.86
C TYR A 442 -17.99 -17.66 -8.12
N LYS A 443 -19.24 -17.61 -7.66
CA LYS A 443 -20.15 -18.77 -7.70
C LYS A 443 -21.27 -18.62 -8.70
N ASN A 444 -21.91 -17.46 -8.75
CA ASN A 444 -23.16 -17.24 -9.45
C ASN A 444 -23.01 -16.23 -10.58
N SER A 445 -22.39 -15.08 -10.34
CA SER A 445 -22.30 -14.04 -11.38
C SER A 445 -21.27 -12.96 -11.13
N VAL A 446 -20.73 -12.41 -12.22
CA VAL A 446 -19.90 -11.21 -12.26
C VAL A 446 -20.39 -10.25 -13.34
N GLN A 447 -20.28 -8.94 -13.08
CA GLN A 447 -20.48 -7.87 -14.05
C GLN A 447 -19.24 -6.96 -14.17
N LEU A 448 -18.86 -6.63 -15.41
CA LEU A 448 -17.72 -5.76 -15.77
C LEU A 448 -18.14 -4.70 -16.78
N ASP A 449 -17.48 -3.52 -16.77
CA ASP A 449 -17.95 -2.37 -17.56
C ASP A 449 -16.86 -1.46 -18.19
N PRO A 450 -16.03 -1.96 -19.14
CA PRO A 450 -15.04 -1.13 -19.83
C PRO A 450 -15.65 -0.28 -20.96
N ASP A 451 -15.05 0.88 -21.23
CA ASP A 451 -15.46 1.80 -22.31
C ASP A 451 -14.30 2.23 -23.22
N PHE A 452 -14.63 2.62 -24.46
CA PHE A 452 -13.68 2.95 -25.52
C PHE A 452 -14.14 4.15 -26.36
N SER A 453 -13.19 4.98 -26.78
CA SER A 453 -13.40 6.14 -27.66
C SER A 453 -12.20 6.33 -28.61
N VAL A 454 -12.38 7.12 -29.68
CA VAL A 454 -11.26 7.49 -30.58
C VAL A 454 -10.97 8.98 -30.42
N LEU A 455 -9.70 9.30 -30.18
CA LEU A 455 -9.25 10.63 -29.82
C LEU A 455 -8.24 11.19 -30.85
N ILE A 456 -8.23 12.51 -31.01
CA ILE A 456 -7.09 13.27 -31.55
C ILE A 456 -6.14 13.53 -30.39
N GLU A 457 -4.90 13.09 -30.54
CA GLU A 457 -3.86 13.33 -29.56
C GLU A 457 -3.14 14.65 -29.84
N HIS A 458 -2.79 15.38 -28.77
CA HIS A 458 -2.01 16.61 -28.90
C HIS A 458 -0.56 16.36 -29.34
N GLU A 459 0.01 15.23 -28.91
CA GLU A 459 1.36 14.77 -29.27
C GLU A 459 1.27 13.68 -30.34
N SER A 460 2.16 13.73 -31.34
CA SER A 460 2.25 12.69 -32.37
C SER A 460 2.90 11.42 -31.80
N ALA A 461 2.53 10.26 -32.33
CA ALA A 461 3.17 8.98 -31.98
C ALA A 461 4.69 9.00 -32.19
N SER A 462 5.20 9.84 -33.12
CA SER A 462 6.64 10.03 -33.35
C SER A 462 7.38 10.67 -32.17
N ASP A 463 6.66 11.42 -31.34
CA ASP A 463 7.23 12.24 -30.28
C ASP A 463 7.23 11.49 -28.94
N ARG A 464 6.61 10.30 -28.92
CA ARG A 464 6.53 9.43 -27.74
C ARG A 464 7.64 8.38 -27.77
N ASP A 465 8.15 8.09 -26.57
CA ASP A 465 9.07 6.97 -26.33
C ASP A 465 8.42 5.63 -26.73
N ASN A 466 9.23 4.65 -27.15
CA ASN A 466 8.79 3.33 -27.63
C ASN A 466 7.95 3.33 -28.94
N SER A 467 8.00 4.39 -29.72
CA SER A 467 7.32 4.46 -31.02
C SER A 467 7.94 3.53 -32.08
N ILE A 468 7.09 2.94 -32.90
CA ILE A 468 7.47 2.08 -34.04
C ILE A 468 7.17 2.83 -35.32
N CYS A 469 8.22 3.27 -36.03
CA CYS A 469 8.12 4.12 -37.22
C CYS A 469 8.64 3.47 -38.50
N THR A 470 8.13 3.87 -39.66
CA THR A 470 8.71 3.51 -40.96
C THR A 470 10.00 4.29 -41.24
N GLN A 471 11.09 3.59 -41.54
CA GLN A 471 12.36 4.19 -41.97
C GLN A 471 12.21 4.76 -43.40
N ALA A 472 12.59 6.02 -43.61
CA ALA A 472 12.56 6.65 -44.93
C ALA A 472 13.56 5.97 -45.89
N SER A 473 13.06 5.15 -46.83
CA SER A 473 13.90 4.52 -47.85
C SER A 473 14.29 5.55 -48.91
N LYS A 474 15.59 5.86 -49.01
CA LYS A 474 16.18 6.56 -50.17
C LYS A 474 16.06 5.68 -51.41
N ASN A 475 15.29 6.10 -52.41
CA ASN A 475 15.19 5.41 -53.70
C ASN A 475 16.52 5.57 -54.49
N GLY A 476 17.16 4.44 -54.77
CA GLY A 476 18.41 4.35 -55.53
C GLY A 476 18.23 3.96 -57.01
N LEU A 477 19.30 4.22 -57.75
CA LEU A 477 19.52 4.08 -59.21
C LEU A 477 19.80 2.62 -59.67
N THR A 478 19.84 2.39 -60.99
CA THR A 478 19.77 1.06 -61.62
C THR A 478 21.10 0.29 -61.75
N ALA A 479 20.99 -1.03 -61.99
CA ALA A 479 22.01 -2.07 -61.81
C ALA A 479 23.35 -1.92 -62.54
N ALA A 480 23.47 -1.08 -63.58
CA ALA A 480 24.76 -0.82 -64.23
C ALA A 480 25.63 0.19 -63.45
N GLN A 481 25.01 1.06 -62.64
CA GLN A 481 25.70 2.03 -61.77
C GLN A 481 26.16 1.39 -60.45
N ILE A 482 25.55 0.25 -60.07
CA ILE A 482 25.84 -0.50 -58.84
C ILE A 482 27.24 -1.15 -58.88
N ALA A 483 27.68 -1.65 -60.02
CA ALA A 483 29.00 -2.30 -60.12
C ALA A 483 30.19 -1.33 -59.90
N GLY A 484 30.05 -0.06 -60.28
CA GLY A 484 31.09 0.96 -60.07
C GLY A 484 31.10 1.59 -58.67
N ILE A 485 29.94 1.67 -58.03
CA ILE A 485 29.76 2.32 -56.71
C ILE A 485 30.11 1.37 -55.55
N VAL A 486 29.86 0.06 -55.68
CA VAL A 486 30.14 -0.90 -54.61
C VAL A 486 31.63 -0.98 -54.25
N ILE A 487 32.52 -0.88 -55.24
CA ILE A 487 33.97 -0.96 -55.02
C ILE A 487 34.52 0.30 -54.33
N GLY A 488 34.01 1.48 -54.67
CA GLY A 488 34.40 2.74 -54.01
C GLY A 488 33.73 2.96 -52.65
N GLY A 489 32.47 2.53 -52.50
CA GLY A 489 31.66 2.73 -51.29
C GLY A 489 32.10 1.87 -50.11
N VAL A 490 32.50 0.62 -50.34
CA VAL A 490 33.00 -0.26 -49.26
C VAL A 490 34.27 0.30 -48.63
N VAL A 491 35.19 0.85 -49.44
CA VAL A 491 36.42 1.47 -48.94
C VAL A 491 36.13 2.73 -48.13
N PHE A 492 35.19 3.58 -48.59
CA PHE A 492 34.82 4.80 -47.89
C PHE A 492 34.07 4.53 -46.58
N ILE A 493 33.16 3.54 -46.55
CA ILE A 493 32.41 3.17 -45.34
C ILE A 493 33.33 2.59 -44.27
N VAL A 494 34.33 1.79 -44.64
CA VAL A 494 35.32 1.28 -43.69
C VAL A 494 36.14 2.42 -43.08
N ILE A 495 36.55 3.41 -43.88
CA ILE A 495 37.29 4.58 -43.40
C ILE A 495 36.42 5.45 -42.48
N VAL A 496 35.15 5.68 -42.83
CA VAL A 496 34.21 6.47 -42.02
C VAL A 496 33.83 5.75 -40.73
N ALA A 497 33.66 4.42 -40.76
CA ALA A 497 33.41 3.62 -39.57
C ALA A 497 34.63 3.64 -38.62
N LEU A 498 35.84 3.48 -39.15
CA LEU A 498 37.07 3.59 -38.35
C LEU A 498 37.27 5.02 -37.80
N ALA A 499 36.91 6.05 -38.55
CA ALA A 499 36.95 7.44 -38.08
C ALA A 499 35.88 7.73 -37.01
N LEU A 500 34.67 7.21 -37.14
CA LEU A 500 33.61 7.32 -36.13
C LEU A 500 33.96 6.57 -34.86
N ILE A 501 34.54 5.36 -34.97
CA ILE A 501 35.04 4.59 -33.82
C ILE A 501 36.20 5.35 -33.13
N PHE A 502 37.09 5.98 -33.90
CA PHE A 502 38.17 6.81 -33.38
C PHE A 502 37.69 8.12 -32.71
N ILE A 503 36.58 8.70 -33.17
CA ILE A 503 35.99 9.92 -32.59
C ILE A 503 35.18 9.59 -31.32
N ILE A 504 34.44 8.48 -31.30
CA ILE A 504 33.66 8.04 -30.14
C ILE A 504 34.59 7.57 -29.01
N SER A 505 35.67 6.85 -29.33
CA SER A 505 36.70 6.46 -28.35
C SER A 505 37.47 7.65 -27.76
N LYS A 506 37.41 8.84 -28.37
CA LYS A 506 37.97 10.07 -27.81
C LYS A 506 37.03 10.85 -26.87
N LYS A 507 35.72 10.56 -26.88
CA LYS A 507 34.72 11.31 -26.10
C LYS A 507 34.39 10.71 -24.73
N VAL A 508 34.79 9.46 -24.48
CA VAL A 508 34.74 8.82 -23.16
C VAL A 508 36.19 8.54 -22.73
N SER A 509 36.90 9.60 -22.32
CA SER A 509 38.18 9.46 -21.62
C SER A 509 37.89 9.53 -20.12
N GLY A 510 38.40 8.57 -19.36
CA GLY A 510 38.08 8.38 -17.96
C GLY A 510 38.30 6.93 -17.52
N LEU A 511 39.00 6.75 -16.41
CA LEU A 511 39.20 5.47 -15.76
C LEU A 511 37.91 5.09 -15.02
N PHE A 512 37.32 3.96 -15.42
CA PHE A 512 36.21 3.34 -14.70
C PHE A 512 36.72 2.39 -13.62
N ILE A 513 36.23 2.57 -12.40
CA ILE A 513 36.57 1.75 -11.24
C ILE A 513 35.31 0.98 -10.81
N PRO A 514 35.32 -0.36 -10.85
CA PRO A 514 34.18 -1.17 -10.45
C PRO A 514 33.92 -1.10 -8.94
N PRO A 515 32.70 -1.43 -8.48
CA PRO A 515 32.34 -1.34 -7.07
C PRO A 515 33.09 -2.35 -6.20
N SER A 516 33.53 -3.46 -6.79
CA SER A 516 34.36 -4.48 -6.15
C SER A 516 35.82 -4.08 -5.90
N ASN A 517 36.21 -2.84 -6.22
CA ASN A 517 37.55 -2.37 -5.92
C ASN A 517 37.77 -2.27 -4.40
N GLU A 518 38.78 -2.98 -3.89
CA GLU A 518 39.12 -3.08 -2.46
C GLU A 518 39.45 -1.74 -1.77
N LYS A 519 39.67 -0.67 -2.54
CA LYS A 519 39.94 0.68 -2.01
C LYS A 519 38.66 1.50 -1.82
N ILE A 520 37.50 0.98 -2.21
CA ILE A 520 36.20 1.58 -1.90
C ILE A 520 35.72 0.97 -0.59
N ASN A 521 35.48 1.82 0.40
CA ASN A 521 34.97 1.43 1.69
C ASN A 521 33.43 1.50 1.71
N TYR A 522 32.79 0.50 2.30
CA TYR A 522 31.34 0.42 2.44
C TYR A 522 30.97 0.27 3.92
N VAL A 523 29.98 1.01 4.38
CA VAL A 523 29.34 0.84 5.70
C VAL A 523 27.83 0.72 5.47
N GLY A 524 27.19 -0.21 6.16
CA GLY A 524 25.78 -0.58 5.95
C GLY A 524 25.63 -1.93 5.23
N ARG A 525 24.37 -2.37 5.07
CA ARG A 525 24.05 -3.63 4.38
C ARG A 525 24.04 -3.44 2.88
N VAL A 526 25.13 -3.91 2.25
CA VAL A 526 25.34 -3.81 0.81
C VAL A 526 25.22 -5.18 0.19
N ASP A 527 24.34 -5.33 -0.81
CA ASP A 527 24.30 -6.54 -1.62
C ASP A 527 25.52 -6.55 -2.55
N LYS A 528 26.45 -7.47 -2.28
CA LYS A 528 27.69 -7.67 -3.03
C LYS A 528 27.66 -8.94 -3.90
N SER A 529 26.49 -9.54 -4.10
CA SER A 529 26.31 -10.80 -4.83
C SER A 529 26.85 -10.75 -6.27
N VAL A 530 26.82 -9.56 -6.89
CA VAL A 530 27.33 -9.32 -8.25
C VAL A 530 28.51 -8.36 -8.21
N SER A 531 29.73 -8.81 -8.54
CA SER A 531 30.95 -7.98 -8.42
C SER A 531 30.98 -6.73 -9.32
N SER A 532 30.12 -6.66 -10.34
CA SER A 532 29.99 -5.51 -11.24
C SER A 532 28.95 -4.48 -10.80
N GLN A 533 28.11 -4.80 -9.81
CA GLN A 533 27.07 -3.89 -9.32
C GLN A 533 26.69 -4.22 -7.87
N TYR A 534 26.60 -3.22 -7.00
CA TYR A 534 26.20 -3.43 -5.60
C TYR A 534 24.85 -2.80 -5.31
N GLY A 535 23.95 -3.56 -4.67
CA GLY A 535 22.62 -3.12 -4.27
C GLY A 535 22.62 -2.37 -2.95
N LEU A 536 21.93 -1.22 -2.89
CA LEU A 536 21.87 -0.33 -1.74
C LEU A 536 20.41 0.02 -1.45
N ALA A 537 19.83 -0.66 -0.48
CA ALA A 537 18.40 -0.56 -0.20
C ALA A 537 18.11 0.24 1.08
N TRP A 538 18.70 -0.17 2.21
CA TRP A 538 18.53 0.49 3.49
C TRP A 538 19.09 1.93 3.52
N PRO A 539 18.51 2.85 4.31
CA PRO A 539 19.08 4.19 4.49
C PRO A 539 20.44 4.12 5.22
N GLY A 540 21.22 5.19 5.19
CA GLY A 540 22.48 5.29 5.92
C GLY A 540 23.67 4.58 5.27
N ILE A 541 23.44 3.77 4.22
CA ILE A 541 24.53 3.09 3.51
C ILE A 541 25.54 4.13 3.00
N GLN A 542 26.80 3.93 3.40
CA GLN A 542 27.90 4.82 3.12
C GLN A 542 28.88 4.19 2.12
N ILE A 543 29.32 4.98 1.14
CA ILE A 543 30.40 4.66 0.20
C ILE A 543 31.48 5.71 0.37
N SER A 544 32.70 5.30 0.71
CA SER A 544 33.82 6.21 0.91
C SER A 544 35.03 5.82 0.08
N VAL A 545 35.71 6.82 -0.48
CA VAL A 545 36.90 6.64 -1.30
C VAL A 545 37.88 7.80 -1.10
N LEU A 546 39.17 7.48 -1.06
CA LEU A 546 40.24 8.45 -1.17
C LEU A 546 40.77 8.45 -2.61
N VAL A 547 40.69 9.59 -3.29
CA VAL A 547 41.11 9.72 -4.69
C VAL A 547 42.12 10.87 -4.85
N SER A 548 43.13 10.64 -5.69
CA SER A 548 44.16 11.62 -6.06
C SER A 548 44.36 11.64 -7.57
N GLY A 549 44.90 12.74 -8.12
CA GLY A 549 45.22 12.82 -9.55
C GLY A 549 44.02 13.05 -10.46
N THR A 550 42.86 13.47 -9.92
CA THR A 550 41.64 13.67 -10.69
C THR A 550 41.15 15.12 -10.65
N THR A 551 40.62 15.59 -11.77
CA THR A 551 39.90 16.86 -11.90
C THR A 551 38.39 16.67 -11.87
N ARG A 552 37.92 15.43 -12.12
CA ARG A 552 36.50 15.06 -12.20
C ARG A 552 36.24 13.77 -11.44
N PHE A 553 35.07 13.69 -10.84
CA PHE A 553 34.61 12.47 -10.20
C PHE A 553 33.11 12.34 -10.43
N SER A 554 32.68 11.18 -10.89
CA SER A 554 31.27 10.84 -11.03
C SER A 554 31.03 9.43 -10.50
N THR A 555 29.89 9.22 -9.86
CA THR A 555 29.42 7.88 -9.51
C THR A 555 28.42 7.37 -10.53
N VAL A 556 28.44 6.08 -10.86
CA VAL A 556 27.48 5.48 -11.78
C VAL A 556 26.42 4.74 -10.98
N PHE A 557 25.17 5.17 -11.11
CA PHE A 557 24.03 4.62 -10.39
C PHE A 557 22.84 4.33 -11.30
N ALA A 558 21.97 3.43 -10.85
CA ALA A 558 20.57 3.32 -11.26
C ALA A 558 19.69 3.28 -10.00
N SER A 559 18.40 3.58 -10.10
CA SER A 559 17.43 3.48 -9.00
C SER A 559 16.03 3.07 -9.47
N THR A 560 15.24 2.53 -8.55
CA THR A 560 13.82 2.19 -8.78
C THR A 560 12.84 3.31 -8.42
N GLY A 561 13.37 4.43 -7.90
CA GLY A 561 12.59 5.57 -7.43
C GLY A 561 13.50 6.77 -7.16
N GLN A 562 13.03 7.71 -6.33
CA GLN A 562 13.82 8.87 -5.95
C GLN A 562 14.71 8.54 -4.74
N VAL A 563 16.01 8.48 -4.98
CA VAL A 563 17.01 8.18 -3.95
C VAL A 563 17.96 9.36 -3.80
N TYR A 564 18.03 9.92 -2.59
CA TYR A 564 18.93 11.04 -2.32
C TYR A 564 20.18 10.59 -1.57
N TYR A 565 21.31 11.24 -1.85
CA TYR A 565 22.58 11.03 -1.18
C TYR A 565 23.13 12.37 -0.67
N ASN A 566 23.68 12.38 0.54
CA ASN A 566 24.63 13.40 0.96
C ASN A 566 26.00 12.99 0.43
N VAL A 567 26.64 13.86 -0.34
CA VAL A 567 27.98 13.67 -0.87
C VAL A 567 28.91 14.68 -0.22
N TYR A 568 29.87 14.19 0.55
CA TYR A 568 30.93 14.98 1.15
C TYR A 568 32.17 14.88 0.28
N ILE A 569 32.74 16.03 -0.07
CA ILE A 569 34.10 16.15 -0.63
C ILE A 569 34.89 16.91 0.42
N ASP A 570 35.73 16.16 1.15
CA ASP A 570 36.32 16.58 2.42
C ASP A 570 35.24 17.10 3.38
N ASN A 571 35.18 18.41 3.59
CA ASN A 571 34.23 19.05 4.52
C ASN A 571 33.06 19.75 3.83
N VAL A 572 32.96 19.68 2.49
CA VAL A 572 31.89 20.32 1.72
C VAL A 572 30.84 19.30 1.35
N MET A 573 29.57 19.57 1.68
CA MET A 573 28.44 18.69 1.42
C MET A 573 27.62 19.14 0.21
N PHE A 574 27.24 18.18 -0.64
CA PHE A 574 26.33 18.32 -1.76
C PHE A 574 25.19 17.30 -1.65
N VAL A 575 24.03 17.60 -2.24
CA VAL A 575 22.92 16.66 -2.33
C VAL A 575 22.82 16.14 -3.76
N MET A 576 22.80 14.81 -3.91
CA MET A 576 22.67 14.13 -5.20
C MET A 576 21.35 13.37 -5.24
N ASN A 577 20.57 13.55 -6.32
CA ASN A 577 19.34 12.81 -6.58
C ASN A 577 19.59 11.76 -7.67
N VAL A 578 19.40 10.48 -7.32
CA VAL A 578 19.45 9.32 -8.21
C VAL A 578 18.02 8.86 -8.47
N SER A 579 17.57 9.04 -9.72
CA SER A 579 16.18 8.78 -10.12
C SER A 579 16.02 8.00 -11.43
N SER A 580 17.11 7.56 -12.06
CA SER A 580 17.05 6.88 -13.35
C SER A 580 17.07 5.36 -13.19
N PRO A 581 16.20 4.62 -13.89
CA PRO A 581 16.22 3.17 -13.89
C PRO A 581 17.41 2.58 -14.69
N LEU A 582 18.13 3.41 -15.45
CA LEU A 582 19.28 2.98 -16.24
C LEU A 582 20.60 3.44 -15.59
N PRO A 583 21.68 2.64 -15.66
CA PRO A 583 22.98 3.02 -15.14
C PRO A 583 23.50 4.27 -15.85
N GLN A 584 23.73 5.34 -15.09
CA GLN A 584 24.23 6.60 -15.64
C GLN A 584 25.15 7.34 -14.66
N PRO A 585 26.08 8.16 -15.16
CA PRO A 585 26.98 8.94 -14.32
C PRO A 585 26.26 10.12 -13.67
N TYR A 586 26.50 10.29 -12.38
CA TYR A 586 26.08 11.43 -11.58
C TYR A 586 27.30 12.21 -11.12
N SER A 587 27.36 13.48 -11.49
CA SER A 587 28.38 14.43 -11.05
C SER A 587 27.83 15.28 -9.93
N PHE A 588 28.67 15.64 -8.96
CA PHE A 588 28.28 16.38 -7.76
C PHE A 588 27.94 17.85 -8.04
N SER A 589 28.59 18.44 -9.05
CA SER A 589 28.32 19.77 -9.57
C SER A 589 28.95 19.90 -10.96
N GLU A 590 28.26 20.51 -11.92
CA GLU A 590 28.83 20.80 -13.25
C GLU A 590 30.00 21.79 -13.20
N SER A 591 30.10 22.57 -12.12
CA SER A 591 31.08 23.64 -11.94
C SER A 591 32.27 23.26 -11.05
N LEU A 592 32.21 22.13 -10.35
CA LEU A 592 33.28 21.72 -9.44
C LEU A 592 34.39 21.01 -10.21
N ILE A 593 35.55 21.65 -10.27
CA ILE A 593 36.79 21.08 -10.80
C ILE A 593 37.73 20.84 -9.63
N LEU A 594 38.15 19.59 -9.45
CA LEU A 594 39.08 19.19 -8.40
C LEU A 594 40.52 19.55 -8.80
N ASP A 595 41.35 19.89 -7.82
CA ASP A 595 42.79 20.10 -8.01
C ASP A 595 43.48 18.74 -8.08
N PRO A 596 44.02 18.33 -9.24
CA PRO A 596 44.59 17.00 -9.41
C PRO A 596 45.86 16.78 -8.58
N THR A 597 46.43 17.84 -7.98
CA THR A 597 47.58 17.73 -7.06
C THR A 597 47.20 17.35 -5.64
N GLN A 598 45.91 17.41 -5.30
CA GLN A 598 45.38 17.10 -3.97
C GLN A 598 44.78 15.69 -3.91
N THR A 599 44.60 15.21 -2.67
CA THR A 599 43.85 13.99 -2.37
C THR A 599 42.54 14.39 -1.72
N TYR A 600 41.43 13.85 -2.22
CA TYR A 600 40.10 14.13 -1.72
C TYR A 600 39.50 12.92 -1.03
N ASN A 601 38.88 13.14 0.12
CA ASN A 601 37.99 12.18 0.76
C ASN A 601 36.57 12.38 0.27
N ILE A 602 36.07 11.44 -0.50
CA ILE A 602 34.71 11.50 -1.05
C ILE A 602 33.87 10.45 -0.34
N THR A 603 32.81 10.90 0.33
CA THR A 603 31.89 10.04 1.07
C THR A 603 30.45 10.30 0.65
N LEU A 604 29.75 9.26 0.23
CA LEU A 604 28.34 9.29 -0.10
C LEU A 604 27.56 8.58 1.01
N ILE A 605 26.49 9.17 1.50
CA ILE A 605 25.58 8.57 2.48
C ILE A 605 24.17 8.57 1.89
N LYS A 606 23.58 7.39 1.72
CA LYS A 606 22.20 7.24 1.25
C LYS A 606 21.25 7.85 2.27
N ARG A 607 20.56 8.94 1.91
CA ARG A 607 19.66 9.67 2.80
C ARG A 607 18.34 8.94 2.99
N THR A 608 17.77 8.47 1.89
CA THR A 608 16.39 7.99 1.86
C THR A 608 16.29 6.50 2.17
N GLU A 609 15.14 6.07 2.65
CA GLU A 609 14.83 4.67 2.93
C GLU A 609 14.49 3.86 1.66
N ALA A 610 14.13 2.58 1.83
CA ALA A 610 13.78 1.70 0.72
C ALA A 610 12.40 2.02 0.10
N MET A 611 11.48 2.62 0.87
CA MET A 611 10.15 3.02 0.40
C MET A 611 10.18 4.04 -0.75
N THR A 612 11.16 4.95 -0.78
CA THR A 612 11.26 5.98 -1.83
C THR A 612 11.95 5.45 -3.10
N GLY A 613 12.58 4.27 -3.00
CA GLY A 613 13.39 3.65 -4.03
C GLY A 613 14.66 3.03 -3.44
N ILE A 614 15.16 2.01 -4.13
CA ILE A 614 16.50 1.45 -3.90
C ILE A 614 17.42 1.89 -5.03
N SER A 615 18.73 1.81 -4.82
CA SER A 615 19.71 2.16 -5.84
C SER A 615 20.77 1.09 -6.02
N THR A 616 21.27 0.96 -7.25
CA THR A 616 22.34 0.04 -7.62
C THR A 616 23.57 0.84 -8.02
N PHE A 617 24.69 0.59 -7.36
CA PHE A 617 25.98 1.23 -7.61
C PHE A 617 26.82 0.42 -8.59
N TYR A 618 27.19 1.02 -9.71
CA TYR A 618 27.98 0.37 -10.76
C TYR A 618 29.46 0.76 -10.70
N GLY A 619 29.85 1.75 -9.91
CA GLY A 619 31.25 2.17 -9.78
C GLY A 619 31.47 3.66 -9.95
N ILE A 620 32.72 4.03 -10.18
CA ILE A 620 33.20 5.42 -10.20
C ILE A 620 33.88 5.70 -11.54
N LEU A 621 33.67 6.90 -12.08
CA LEU A 621 34.42 7.45 -13.20
C LEU A 621 35.31 8.60 -12.72
N VAL A 622 36.59 8.52 -13.04
CA VAL A 622 37.63 9.53 -12.72
C VAL A 622 38.53 9.73 -13.93
N ASP A 623 39.46 10.70 -13.90
CA ASP A 623 40.42 10.89 -15.00
C ASP A 623 41.38 9.69 -15.15
N ASP A 624 41.91 9.44 -16.35
CA ASP A 624 42.73 8.25 -16.66
C ASP A 624 43.96 8.06 -15.76
N ASN A 625 44.53 9.14 -15.24
CA ASN A 625 45.72 9.13 -14.37
C ASN A 625 45.39 9.12 -12.86
N SER A 626 44.12 9.00 -12.50
CA SER A 626 43.69 9.04 -11.12
C SER A 626 44.09 7.78 -10.37
N THR A 627 44.38 7.92 -9.08
CA THR A 627 44.74 6.81 -8.21
C THR A 627 43.86 6.80 -6.98
N LEU A 628 43.24 5.64 -6.72
CA LEU A 628 42.57 5.37 -5.45
C LEU A 628 43.61 4.99 -4.40
N ILE A 629 43.42 5.52 -3.20
CA ILE A 629 44.22 5.24 -2.03
C ILE A 629 43.38 4.37 -1.10
N SER A 630 44.01 3.38 -0.45
CA SER A 630 43.31 2.55 0.53
C SER A 630 42.71 3.43 1.62
N TYR A 631 41.41 3.25 1.86
CA TYR A 631 40.72 3.97 2.91
C TYR A 631 41.32 3.58 4.28
N PRO A 632 41.61 4.54 5.18
CA PRO A 632 42.08 4.23 6.51
C PRO A 632 41.06 3.35 7.23
N LYS A 633 41.53 2.57 8.21
CA LYS A 633 40.64 1.73 9.02
C LYS A 633 39.52 2.61 9.60
N THR A 634 38.27 2.24 9.32
CA THR A 634 37.08 2.89 9.86
C THR A 634 37.09 2.83 11.39
N SER A 635 36.22 3.62 12.03
CA SER A 635 36.07 3.58 13.48
C SER A 635 35.87 2.16 13.98
N SER A 636 36.45 1.85 15.14
CA SER A 636 36.23 0.60 15.84
C SER A 636 34.88 0.53 16.54
N ARG A 637 34.14 1.64 16.63
CA ARG A 637 32.81 1.71 17.24
C ARG A 637 31.73 1.53 16.18
N SER A 638 30.68 0.79 16.49
CA SER A 638 29.53 0.61 15.59
C SER A 638 28.20 0.54 16.34
N ILE A 639 27.16 1.15 15.77
CA ILE A 639 25.79 1.08 16.28
C ILE A 639 24.84 0.71 15.13
N GLU A 640 23.95 -0.26 15.38
CA GLU A 640 22.80 -0.56 14.52
C GLU A 640 21.55 0.13 15.07
N PHE A 641 20.87 0.93 14.24
CA PHE A 641 19.58 1.55 14.55
C PHE A 641 18.47 0.86 13.77
N ILE A 642 17.49 0.30 14.48
CA ILE A 642 16.37 -0.42 13.91
C ILE A 642 15.09 0.36 14.23
N GLY A 643 14.26 0.66 13.24
CA GLY A 643 13.07 1.45 13.53
C GLY A 643 12.13 1.72 12.37
N ASP A 644 11.23 2.67 12.59
CA ASP A 644 10.25 3.11 11.61
C ASP A 644 10.63 4.45 10.95
N SER A 645 9.63 5.23 10.54
CA SER A 645 9.76 6.53 9.89
C SER A 645 10.55 7.54 10.71
N ILE A 646 10.50 7.46 12.03
CA ILE A 646 11.29 8.31 12.93
C ILE A 646 12.78 8.01 12.72
N THR A 647 13.14 6.73 12.59
CA THR A 647 14.54 6.33 12.38
C THR A 647 14.99 6.60 10.95
N CYS A 648 14.09 6.56 9.96
CA CYS A 648 14.39 6.97 8.58
C CYS A 648 14.69 8.48 8.45
N GLY A 649 14.15 9.31 9.34
CA GLY A 649 14.15 10.77 9.19
C GLY A 649 13.06 11.26 8.25
N TYR A 650 11.93 10.56 8.21
CA TYR A 650 10.80 10.89 7.35
C TYR A 650 10.31 12.32 7.60
N GLY A 651 10.40 13.18 6.58
CA GLY A 651 9.93 14.58 6.67
C GLY A 651 10.81 15.52 7.50
N ILE A 652 12.02 15.10 7.90
CA ILE A 652 12.90 15.83 8.82
C ILE A 652 13.28 17.25 8.37
N LEU A 653 13.42 17.48 7.06
CA LEU A 653 13.74 18.79 6.47
C LEU A 653 12.50 19.62 6.10
N GLY A 654 11.31 19.12 6.38
CA GLY A 654 10.06 19.78 6.02
C GLY A 654 9.64 20.86 7.03
N GLU A 655 9.02 21.93 6.54
CA GLU A 655 8.35 22.93 7.37
C GLU A 655 6.85 22.59 7.48
N ALA A 656 6.42 22.15 8.67
CA ALA A 656 5.04 21.70 8.90
C ALA A 656 4.00 22.85 8.80
N PRO A 657 2.76 22.58 8.35
CA PRO A 657 2.29 21.31 7.79
C PRO A 657 2.67 21.16 6.30
N CYS A 658 3.22 20.01 5.95
CA CYS A 658 3.59 19.66 4.58
C CYS A 658 3.38 18.16 4.29
N PRO A 659 3.09 17.77 3.03
CA PRO A 659 3.13 16.37 2.62
C PRO A 659 4.59 15.90 2.54
N PHE A 660 4.79 14.60 2.64
CA PHE A 660 6.12 14.02 2.48
C PHE A 660 6.62 14.03 1.04
N GLN A 661 7.90 14.33 0.88
CA GLN A 661 8.67 14.15 -0.34
C GLN A 661 10.00 13.48 0.02
N ALA A 662 10.50 12.58 -0.84
CA ALA A 662 11.78 11.89 -0.62
C ALA A 662 12.96 12.85 -0.38
N ALA A 663 12.93 14.05 -1.00
CA ALA A 663 13.95 15.09 -0.80
C ALA A 663 14.01 15.64 0.64
N GLN A 664 12.97 15.44 1.44
CA GLN A 664 12.86 15.93 2.81
C GLN A 664 13.38 14.94 3.84
N GLU A 665 13.75 13.72 3.43
CA GLU A 665 14.31 12.70 4.30
C GLU A 665 15.84 12.78 4.33
N ASP A 666 16.44 12.73 5.51
CA ASP A 666 17.89 12.76 5.68
C ASP A 666 18.33 12.01 6.94
N ILE A 667 18.81 10.78 6.72
CA ILE A 667 19.30 9.92 7.81
C ILE A 667 20.42 10.55 8.64
N SER A 668 21.25 11.42 8.06
CA SER A 668 22.42 12.00 8.75
C SER A 668 22.05 13.03 9.82
N LEU A 669 20.82 13.53 9.75
CA LEU A 669 20.24 14.51 10.68
C LEU A 669 19.32 13.86 11.71
N THR A 670 19.04 12.56 11.59
CA THR A 670 18.26 11.82 12.59
C THR A 670 19.00 11.69 13.91
N TYR A 671 18.28 11.33 14.97
CA TYR A 671 18.88 11.06 16.29
C TYR A 671 20.00 10.00 16.20
N GLY A 672 19.82 8.95 15.39
CA GLY A 672 20.84 7.92 15.17
C GLY A 672 22.05 8.43 14.40
N GLY A 673 21.82 9.27 13.38
CA GLY A 673 22.88 9.97 12.65
C GLY A 673 23.70 10.92 13.53
N ILE A 674 23.03 11.68 14.40
CA ILE A 674 23.68 12.58 15.37
C ILE A 674 24.51 11.77 16.37
N ILE A 675 23.91 10.76 17.04
CA ILE A 675 24.58 9.94 18.04
C ILE A 675 25.82 9.25 17.46
N SER A 676 25.70 8.66 16.27
CA SER A 676 26.81 7.95 15.62
C SER A 676 27.95 8.91 15.27
N ARG A 677 27.64 10.11 14.79
CA ARG A 677 28.66 11.13 14.51
C ARG A 677 29.37 11.61 15.79
N GLU A 678 28.63 11.91 16.85
CA GLU A 678 29.20 12.37 18.13
C GLU A 678 30.06 11.32 18.82
N LEU A 679 29.71 10.03 18.65
CA LEU A 679 30.47 8.91 19.22
C LEU A 679 31.58 8.39 18.31
N GLU A 680 31.73 9.00 17.13
CA GLU A 680 32.58 8.51 16.04
C GLU A 680 32.31 7.04 15.72
N ALA A 681 31.05 6.60 15.73
CA ALA A 681 30.63 5.22 15.46
C ALA A 681 30.16 5.05 14.00
N GLN A 682 30.39 3.86 13.45
CA GLN A 682 29.76 3.43 12.20
C GLN A 682 28.25 3.32 12.40
N LEU A 683 27.48 3.84 11.44
CA LEU A 683 26.02 3.84 11.47
C LEU A 683 25.48 2.75 10.54
N TYR A 684 24.73 1.81 11.10
CA TYR A 684 23.87 0.88 10.36
C TYR A 684 22.42 1.23 10.66
N VAL A 685 21.56 1.22 9.64
CA VAL A 685 20.16 1.62 9.79
C VAL A 685 19.25 0.66 9.04
N GLU A 686 18.43 -0.06 9.79
CA GLU A 686 17.46 -1.01 9.29
C GLU A 686 16.08 -0.51 9.69
N SER A 687 15.65 0.55 8.99
CA SER A 687 14.39 1.21 9.22
C SER A 687 13.55 1.37 7.96
N TRP A 688 12.22 1.37 8.15
CA TRP A 688 11.25 1.55 7.08
C TRP A 688 9.98 2.23 7.63
N SER A 689 9.59 3.35 7.03
CA SER A 689 8.38 4.10 7.39
C SER A 689 7.11 3.25 7.40
N GLY A 690 6.27 3.49 8.40
CA GLY A 690 4.99 2.81 8.58
C GLY A 690 5.10 1.34 9.01
N LYS A 691 6.30 0.80 9.22
CA LYS A 691 6.48 -0.57 9.72
C LYS A 691 6.39 -0.62 11.24
N GLY A 692 5.70 -1.63 11.76
CA GLY A 692 5.64 -1.92 13.19
C GLY A 692 6.23 -3.29 13.53
N VAL A 693 6.11 -3.68 14.79
CA VAL A 693 6.53 -4.99 15.29
C VAL A 693 5.51 -6.07 14.93
N VAL A 694 4.23 -5.77 15.09
CA VAL A 694 3.08 -6.66 14.85
C VAL A 694 2.15 -6.07 13.80
N LYS A 695 1.93 -4.76 13.81
CA LYS A 695 0.99 -4.07 12.91
C LYS A 695 1.69 -2.91 12.21
N ASN A 696 1.54 -2.85 10.90
CA ASN A 696 1.98 -1.69 10.11
C ASN A 696 0.92 -0.58 10.16
N PHE A 697 1.35 0.67 9.95
CA PHE A 697 0.48 1.83 9.95
C PHE A 697 -0.68 1.65 8.95
N GLY A 698 -1.90 2.00 9.38
CA GLY A 698 -3.11 1.92 8.55
C GLY A 698 -3.64 0.50 8.27
N SER A 699 -2.95 -0.55 8.75
CA SER A 699 -3.41 -1.93 8.55
C SER A 699 -4.59 -2.28 9.46
N ILE A 700 -5.60 -2.93 8.88
CA ILE A 700 -6.73 -3.52 9.62
C ILE A 700 -6.48 -4.99 10.03
N THR A 701 -5.32 -5.54 9.66
CA THR A 701 -4.94 -6.94 9.90
C THR A 701 -3.87 -7.04 10.98
N ILE A 702 -4.06 -7.92 11.96
CA ILE A 702 -3.14 -8.17 13.07
C ILE A 702 -2.87 -9.68 13.20
N PRO A 703 -1.61 -10.15 13.07
CA PRO A 703 -0.44 -9.39 12.63
C PRO A 703 -0.56 -8.94 11.17
N SER A 704 0.08 -7.82 10.84
CA SER A 704 0.26 -7.38 9.45
C SER A 704 1.33 -8.23 8.76
N ASN A 705 1.29 -8.33 7.44
CA ASN A 705 2.40 -8.89 6.67
C ASN A 705 3.49 -7.82 6.48
N GLN A 706 4.74 -8.24 6.24
CA GLN A 706 5.87 -7.36 5.96
C GLN A 706 6.07 -6.34 7.09
N THR A 707 5.95 -6.81 8.33
CA THR A 707 6.37 -6.05 9.53
C THR A 707 7.89 -5.90 9.57
N LEU A 708 8.41 -4.98 10.37
CA LEU A 708 9.87 -4.80 10.40
C LEU A 708 10.63 -6.07 10.83
N PRO A 709 10.16 -6.88 11.80
CA PRO A 709 10.79 -8.16 12.11
C PRO A 709 10.90 -9.13 10.93
N GLU A 710 9.98 -9.08 9.96
CA GLU A 710 10.04 -9.90 8.74
C GLU A 710 11.03 -9.35 7.71
N LEU A 711 11.20 -8.02 7.66
CA LEU A 711 12.08 -7.35 6.69
C LEU A 711 13.52 -7.25 7.18
N TYR A 712 13.72 -7.16 8.49
CA TYR A 712 15.03 -7.00 9.14
C TYR A 712 16.06 -8.06 8.72
N PRO A 713 15.74 -9.35 8.49
CA PRO A 713 16.74 -10.32 8.07
C PRO A 713 17.30 -10.11 6.65
N LEU A 714 16.73 -9.20 5.86
CA LEU A 714 17.05 -9.02 4.45
C LEU A 714 18.18 -8.00 4.22
N THR A 715 19.01 -8.26 3.22
CA THR A 715 19.97 -7.28 2.69
C THR A 715 19.22 -6.20 1.90
N ASN A 716 18.26 -6.64 1.08
CA ASN A 716 17.35 -5.78 0.34
C ASN A 716 15.89 -6.07 0.75
N PRO A 717 15.23 -5.18 1.51
CA PRO A 717 13.90 -5.44 2.01
C PRO A 717 12.79 -5.30 0.94
N THR A 718 13.12 -4.90 -0.30
CA THR A 718 12.18 -4.95 -1.44
C THR A 718 12.22 -6.30 -2.17
N GLU A 719 13.25 -7.13 -1.92
CA GLU A 719 13.45 -8.43 -2.55
C GLU A 719 13.54 -9.53 -1.47
N TYR A 720 12.44 -10.27 -1.26
CA TYR A 720 12.25 -11.23 -0.17
C TYR A 720 13.07 -12.54 -0.27
N THR A 721 14.20 -12.50 -0.97
CA THR A 721 15.04 -13.68 -1.25
C THR A 721 16.48 -13.50 -0.81
N ASP A 722 16.94 -12.28 -0.57
CA ASP A 722 18.34 -12.01 -0.22
C ASP A 722 18.50 -11.69 1.27
N TYR A 723 19.07 -12.64 2.01
CA TYR A 723 19.26 -12.57 3.45
C TYR A 723 20.63 -11.99 3.79
N TRP A 724 20.66 -11.14 4.80
CA TRP A 724 21.90 -10.56 5.31
C TRP A 724 22.76 -11.60 6.03
N ASP A 725 24.06 -11.63 5.71
CA ASP A 725 25.04 -12.38 6.50
C ASP A 725 25.46 -11.54 7.71
N PHE A 726 24.92 -11.89 8.87
CA PHE A 726 25.21 -11.21 10.14
C PHE A 726 26.68 -11.34 10.59
N ASN A 727 27.50 -12.17 9.94
CA ASN A 727 28.95 -12.20 10.20
C ASN A 727 29.71 -11.07 9.51
N ASP A 728 29.13 -10.45 8.49
CA ASP A 728 29.75 -9.32 7.78
C ASP A 728 29.75 -8.03 8.63
N PHE A 729 28.92 -7.97 9.67
CA PHE A 729 28.84 -6.85 10.58
C PHE A 729 28.40 -7.27 11.99
N LEU A 730 29.20 -6.90 12.98
CA LEU A 730 28.91 -7.11 14.40
C LEU A 730 28.84 -5.73 15.09
N PRO A 731 27.64 -5.23 15.44
CA PRO A 731 27.49 -3.95 16.13
C PRO A 731 28.00 -4.04 17.57
N ASP A 732 28.51 -2.95 18.15
CA ASP A 732 28.76 -2.87 19.59
C ASP A 732 27.46 -2.62 20.37
N ALA A 733 26.53 -1.86 19.77
CA ALA A 733 25.21 -1.56 20.31
C ALA A 733 24.11 -1.68 19.27
N VAL A 734 22.92 -2.07 19.72
CA VAL A 734 21.69 -2.10 18.92
C VAL A 734 20.66 -1.18 19.59
N VAL A 735 20.13 -0.22 18.85
CA VAL A 735 19.11 0.73 19.32
C VAL A 735 17.83 0.50 18.52
N ILE A 736 16.73 0.15 19.20
CA ILE A 736 15.47 -0.16 18.54
C ILE A 736 14.40 0.86 18.94
N ASN A 737 13.83 1.56 17.96
CA ASN A 737 12.69 2.46 18.14
C ASN A 737 11.51 1.99 17.28
N LEU A 738 10.62 1.20 17.88
CA LEU A 738 9.44 0.62 17.26
C LEU A 738 8.28 0.58 18.25
N GLY A 739 7.07 0.61 17.71
CA GLY A 739 5.81 0.56 18.47
C GLY A 739 4.82 1.65 18.07
N THR A 740 5.31 2.76 17.48
CA THR A 740 4.48 3.85 16.97
C THR A 740 3.39 3.32 16.04
N ASN A 741 3.78 2.64 14.96
CA ASN A 741 2.83 2.16 13.94
C ASN A 741 1.91 1.02 14.44
N ASP A 742 2.28 0.34 15.52
CA ASP A 742 1.45 -0.69 16.14
C ASP A 742 0.23 -0.08 16.85
N TYR A 743 0.40 1.10 17.45
CA TYR A 743 -0.59 1.75 18.30
C TYR A 743 -1.07 3.12 17.82
N ASP A 744 -0.52 3.62 16.72
CA ASP A 744 -1.00 4.82 16.03
C ASP A 744 -2.16 4.50 15.07
N GLY A 745 -2.96 5.51 14.78
CA GLY A 745 -4.14 5.45 13.91
C GLY A 745 -5.40 4.87 14.58
N THR A 746 -6.25 4.25 13.76
CA THR A 746 -7.51 3.66 14.21
C THR A 746 -7.37 2.17 14.53
N ALA A 747 -8.25 1.67 15.40
CA ALA A 747 -8.35 0.27 15.76
C ALA A 747 -8.56 -0.63 14.50
N PRO A 748 -8.11 -1.90 14.52
CA PRO A 748 -7.64 -2.64 15.69
C PRO A 748 -6.19 -2.33 16.10
N PHE A 749 -5.90 -2.48 17.40
CA PHE A 749 -4.55 -2.42 17.97
C PHE A 749 -4.11 -3.80 18.46
N PRO A 750 -2.81 -4.16 18.39
CA PRO A 750 -2.33 -5.41 18.94
C PRO A 750 -2.61 -5.51 20.44
N SER A 751 -2.98 -6.71 20.91
CA SER A 751 -3.07 -6.94 22.35
C SER A 751 -1.68 -6.78 22.98
N LYS A 752 -1.63 -6.31 24.23
CA LYS A 752 -0.39 -6.20 25.02
C LYS A 752 0.48 -7.46 24.90
N LYS A 753 -0.15 -8.62 25.11
CA LYS A 753 0.54 -9.92 25.11
C LYS A 753 1.14 -10.24 23.74
N LEU A 754 0.43 -9.97 22.65
CA LEU A 754 0.92 -10.22 21.30
C LEU A 754 2.09 -9.29 20.98
N PHE A 755 1.95 -7.99 21.26
CA PHE A 755 3.01 -7.02 21.04
C PHE A 755 4.29 -7.35 21.83
N GLU A 756 4.17 -7.55 23.15
CA GLU A 756 5.31 -7.85 24.00
C GLU A 756 6.00 -9.16 23.57
N HIS A 757 5.23 -10.21 23.27
CA HIS A 757 5.81 -11.50 22.88
C HIS A 757 6.55 -11.42 21.54
N THR A 758 5.93 -10.82 20.51
CA THR A 758 6.58 -10.69 19.19
C THR A 758 7.83 -9.80 19.26
N TYR A 759 7.80 -8.74 20.06
CA TYR A 759 8.97 -7.87 20.23
C TYR A 759 10.12 -8.60 20.95
N ILE A 760 9.81 -9.37 22.01
CA ILE A 760 10.79 -10.22 22.70
C ILE A 760 11.40 -11.24 21.72
N ASP A 761 10.58 -11.90 20.90
CA ASP A 761 11.05 -12.88 19.92
C ASP A 761 11.95 -12.24 18.85
N PHE A 762 11.60 -11.03 18.39
CA PHE A 762 12.43 -10.27 17.47
C PHE A 762 13.80 -9.93 18.07
N ILE A 763 13.85 -9.43 19.30
CA ILE A 763 15.11 -9.11 19.98
C ILE A 763 15.94 -10.37 20.23
N ASN A 764 15.31 -11.47 20.62
CA ASN A 764 16.01 -12.75 20.80
C ASN A 764 16.55 -13.30 19.48
N PHE A 765 15.84 -13.08 18.36
CA PHE A 765 16.35 -13.37 17.03
C PHE A 765 17.63 -12.57 16.76
N ILE A 766 17.63 -11.25 16.97
CA ILE A 766 18.83 -10.39 16.78
C ILE A 766 19.99 -10.86 17.66
N LYS A 767 19.74 -11.09 18.96
CA LYS A 767 20.74 -11.62 19.90
C LYS A 767 21.34 -12.95 19.44
N SER A 768 20.53 -13.81 18.82
CA SER A 768 21.00 -15.10 18.29
C SER A 768 21.95 -14.96 17.10
N LYS A 769 21.93 -13.82 16.40
CA LYS A 769 22.79 -13.54 15.24
C LYS A 769 24.13 -12.93 15.65
N TYR A 770 24.14 -12.05 16.64
CA TYR A 770 25.35 -11.32 17.04
C TYR A 770 26.15 -12.02 18.12
N ILE A 771 27.19 -12.76 17.69
CA ILE A 771 28.05 -13.56 18.57
C ILE A 771 28.89 -12.71 19.55
N ASN A 772 29.07 -11.42 19.26
CA ASN A 772 29.78 -10.47 20.12
C ASN A 772 28.91 -9.91 21.26
N ASN A 773 27.63 -10.29 21.33
CA ASN A 773 26.69 -9.89 22.39
C ASN A 773 26.63 -8.36 22.63
N PRO A 774 26.10 -7.58 21.65
CA PRO A 774 25.98 -6.13 21.78
C PRO A 774 25.07 -5.71 22.94
N LEU A 775 25.23 -4.47 23.40
CA LEU A 775 24.27 -3.85 24.31
C LEU A 775 23.02 -3.40 23.56
N PHE A 776 21.85 -3.69 24.13
CA PHE A 776 20.55 -3.35 23.54
C PHE A 776 19.93 -2.15 24.24
N PHE A 777 19.43 -1.21 23.45
CA PHE A 777 18.66 -0.04 23.90
C PHE A 777 17.30 -0.07 23.23
N LEU A 778 16.23 0.00 24.02
CA LEU A 778 14.86 0.06 23.53
C LEU A 778 14.31 1.46 23.78
N VAL A 779 13.95 2.14 22.70
CA VAL A 779 13.40 3.50 22.70
C VAL A 779 11.89 3.42 22.50
N CYS A 780 11.13 4.24 23.23
CA CYS A 780 9.73 4.51 22.89
C CYS A 780 9.47 6.01 22.77
N GLY A 781 8.71 6.40 21.75
CA GLY A 781 8.44 7.80 21.41
C GLY A 781 9.36 8.33 20.30
N PRO A 782 9.23 9.63 19.95
CA PRO A 782 8.41 10.63 20.63
C PRO A 782 6.97 10.74 20.11
N MET A 783 6.61 10.04 19.03
CA MET A 783 5.30 10.16 18.38
C MET A 783 4.21 9.27 19.00
N ILE A 784 4.56 8.48 20.02
CA ILE A 784 3.64 7.59 20.71
C ILE A 784 3.86 7.68 22.22
N THR A 785 2.81 7.43 22.98
CA THR A 785 2.81 7.41 24.44
C THR A 785 2.17 6.12 24.97
N ASP A 786 1.90 6.07 26.27
CA ASP A 786 1.19 4.97 26.89
C ASP A 786 -0.19 4.68 26.24
N PRO A 787 -0.56 3.39 26.11
CA PRO A 787 0.07 2.24 26.79
C PRO A 787 1.24 1.58 26.03
N CYS A 788 1.58 2.04 24.82
CA CYS A 788 2.66 1.44 24.02
C CYS A 788 4.00 1.49 24.75
N CYS A 789 4.37 2.66 25.29
CA CYS A 789 5.65 2.84 25.96
C CYS A 789 5.80 2.02 27.23
N GLN A 790 4.73 1.84 28.00
CA GLN A 790 4.70 0.87 29.10
C GLN A 790 4.99 -0.57 28.62
N TYR A 791 4.53 -0.96 27.43
CA TYR A 791 4.80 -2.29 26.88
C TYR A 791 6.24 -2.43 26.39
N VAL A 792 6.77 -1.41 25.71
CA VAL A 792 8.20 -1.37 25.30
C VAL A 792 9.11 -1.44 26.53
N GLN A 793 8.77 -0.77 27.62
CA GLN A 793 9.50 -0.87 28.89
C GLN A 793 9.45 -2.29 29.47
N ASN A 794 8.30 -2.97 29.42
CA ASN A 794 8.19 -4.36 29.87
C ASN A 794 9.06 -5.30 29.01
N VAL A 795 9.07 -5.11 27.69
CA VAL A 795 9.94 -5.84 26.76
C VAL A 795 11.41 -5.61 27.12
N ALA A 796 11.81 -4.36 27.33
CA ALA A 796 13.18 -4.01 27.69
C ALA A 796 13.63 -4.73 28.98
N HIS A 797 12.79 -4.74 30.01
CA HIS A 797 13.06 -5.50 31.24
C HIS A 797 13.12 -7.02 30.98
N ALA A 798 12.25 -7.57 30.15
CA ALA A 798 12.19 -9.01 29.87
C ALA A 798 13.42 -9.54 29.10
N VAL A 799 14.09 -8.66 28.35
CA VAL A 799 15.27 -9.01 27.54
C VAL A 799 16.54 -8.34 28.04
N ASP A 800 16.58 -7.85 29.28
CA ASP A 800 17.76 -7.19 29.87
C ASP A 800 18.33 -6.05 28.99
N ALA A 801 17.45 -5.28 28.34
CA ALA A 801 17.82 -4.11 27.55
C ALA A 801 17.61 -2.81 28.33
N ILE A 802 18.30 -1.75 27.90
CA ILE A 802 18.22 -0.43 28.51
C ILE A 802 17.04 0.32 27.87
N TYR A 803 16.04 0.66 28.68
CA TYR A 803 14.88 1.44 28.21
C TYR A 803 15.21 2.95 28.16
N ILE A 804 14.82 3.62 27.08
CA ILE A 804 14.92 5.06 26.88
C ILE A 804 13.53 5.61 26.57
N ASP A 805 13.03 6.47 27.45
CA ASP A 805 11.73 7.12 27.31
C ASP A 805 11.88 8.46 26.56
N MET A 806 11.13 8.63 25.48
CA MET A 806 11.06 9.87 24.69
C MET A 806 9.63 10.43 24.62
N GLN A 807 8.74 10.01 25.51
CA GLN A 807 7.38 10.54 25.55
C GLN A 807 7.34 12.04 25.87
N GLY A 808 6.56 12.80 25.07
CA GLY A 808 6.26 14.21 25.36
C GLY A 808 7.45 15.16 25.27
N ILE A 809 8.56 14.76 24.63
CA ILE A 809 9.77 15.60 24.52
C ILE A 809 9.66 16.67 23.42
N LEU A 810 8.69 16.54 22.50
CA LEU A 810 8.52 17.44 21.36
C LEU A 810 7.59 18.60 21.70
N GLU A 811 8.02 19.79 21.32
CA GLU A 811 7.29 21.06 21.33
C GLU A 811 6.73 21.35 19.93
N PRO A 812 5.79 22.30 19.77
CA PRO A 812 5.17 22.59 18.47
C PRO A 812 6.14 22.90 17.32
N ASN A 813 7.32 23.47 17.62
CA ASN A 813 8.33 23.82 16.61
C ASN A 813 9.28 22.65 16.27
N ASP A 814 9.12 21.49 16.90
CA ASP A 814 9.98 20.32 16.68
C ASP A 814 9.40 19.37 15.61
N TYR A 815 8.32 19.76 14.94
CA TYR A 815 7.63 18.93 13.94
C TYR A 815 7.96 19.37 12.51
N GLY A 816 8.29 18.39 11.68
CA GLY A 816 8.42 18.48 10.23
C GLY A 816 7.17 17.96 9.51
N CYS A 817 7.33 17.46 8.28
CA CYS A 817 6.17 17.02 7.50
C CYS A 817 5.41 15.87 8.17
N VAL A 818 4.09 15.86 7.99
CA VAL A 818 3.19 14.79 8.47
C VAL A 818 3.34 14.51 9.98
N GLY A 819 3.66 15.54 10.79
CA GLY A 819 3.77 15.40 12.23
C GLY A 819 4.97 14.58 12.73
N HIS A 820 5.96 14.31 11.87
CA HIS A 820 7.20 13.66 12.26
C HIS A 820 8.19 14.66 12.88
N PRO A 821 9.20 14.24 13.65
CA PRO A 821 10.19 15.16 14.20
C PRO A 821 11.03 15.80 13.09
N ASN A 822 11.25 17.12 13.18
CA ASN A 822 12.23 17.81 12.34
C ASN A 822 13.65 17.69 12.93
N VAL A 823 14.60 18.44 12.36
CA VAL A 823 16.00 18.45 12.80
C VAL A 823 16.13 18.78 14.30
N GLU A 824 15.39 19.77 14.80
CA GLU A 824 15.38 20.18 16.20
C GLU A 824 14.78 19.08 17.10
N GLY A 825 13.70 18.44 16.67
CA GLY A 825 13.10 17.30 17.37
C GLY A 825 14.06 16.12 17.47
N HIS A 826 14.77 15.79 16.39
CA HIS A 826 15.80 14.76 16.39
C HIS A 826 17.01 15.12 17.24
N ALA A 827 17.39 16.40 17.31
CA ALA A 827 18.43 16.87 18.23
C ALA A 827 18.02 16.70 19.70
N LYS A 828 16.75 16.95 20.04
CA LYS A 828 16.22 16.66 21.39
C LYS A 828 16.25 15.17 21.71
N MET A 829 15.81 14.32 20.79
CA MET A 829 15.93 12.86 20.93
C MET A 829 17.39 12.42 21.18
N ALA A 830 18.33 12.94 20.38
CA ALA A 830 19.75 12.64 20.54
C ALA A 830 20.30 13.11 21.89
N SER A 831 19.90 14.31 22.36
CA SER A 831 20.35 14.85 23.65
C SER A 831 19.97 13.97 24.85
N ILE A 832 18.90 13.17 24.73
CA ILE A 832 18.45 12.22 25.74
C ILE A 832 19.19 10.89 25.59
N ALA A 833 19.22 10.32 24.39
CA ALA A 833 19.77 8.98 24.16
C ALA A 833 21.30 8.93 24.21
N LEU A 834 21.99 9.95 23.68
CA LEU A 834 23.46 10.01 23.62
C LEU A 834 24.14 9.80 24.98
N PRO A 835 23.83 10.56 26.05
CA PRO A 835 24.49 10.36 27.35
C PRO A 835 24.19 8.99 27.97
N ILE A 836 23.02 8.41 27.70
CA ILE A 836 22.65 7.07 28.19
C ILE A 836 23.49 6.01 27.48
N ILE A 837 23.57 6.07 26.15
CA ILE A 837 24.38 5.16 25.34
C ILE A 837 25.85 5.29 25.73
N GLN A 838 26.39 6.51 25.73
CA GLN A 838 27.78 6.77 26.05
C GLN A 838 28.18 6.20 27.42
N LYS A 839 27.35 6.43 28.46
CA LYS A 839 27.59 5.90 29.81
C LYS A 839 27.60 4.39 29.87
N ASN A 840 26.66 3.72 29.21
CA ASN A 840 26.54 2.25 29.26
C ASN A 840 27.60 1.56 28.40
N MET A 841 27.99 2.17 27.28
CA MET A 841 29.05 1.68 26.39
C MET A 841 30.46 1.98 26.93
N GLY A 842 30.60 2.99 27.80
CA GLY A 842 31.91 3.45 28.30
C GLY A 842 32.72 4.20 27.23
N TRP A 843 32.04 4.97 26.38
CA TRP A 843 32.63 5.64 25.21
C TRP A 843 33.04 7.09 25.42
#